data_AF-A0A0L0RXR7-F1
#
_entry.id   AF-A0A0L0RXR7-F1
#
_cell.length_a   1.000
_cell.length_b   1.000
_cell.length_c   1.000
_cell.angle_alpha   90.00
_cell.angle_beta   90.00
_cell.angle_gamma   90.00
#
_symmetry.space_group_name_H-M   'P 1'
#
loop_
_entity.id
_entity.type
_entity.pdbx_description
1 polymer ?
#
loop_
_entity_poly.entity_id
_entity_poly.type
_entity_poly.pdbx_seq_one_letter_code
_entity_poly.pdbx_strand_id
1 'polypeptide(L)'
;MTSKKSKAAARSKQAAAPAAAADPAPATAPALEATLTTDSVPTSEPATNGTAEPEQAAENGAENAAAADSSADQGEAEPQQQLLQVTIRLPTQRTIDMMVVPTESVGFLQQSLLDQPRMVHYSCAHLTYRGKRLTETADFASLEGIDQEGAELELVESLYGERDVRVHVMRIRDIMFAHSTRAHITGEAVDAGVSAFKAVTGDRYLDPTFDRDILTQVDKNGKKAETVFDDEGALTPGEFGAFLASTMAKQRKCIKAMQSLGISGWNPVPAWRRLRGDIMYLNAVTGPNESLHITATRNGFYINKSTDTTFDPTRKSNVSHSLAKLLSQQSPHFAKTFAKMIEQQQQLMTSPLTSAEKVPILTTMPAANWLVHMDGTTDHLYDSLRGLGAVAGGENILETSALDSMHDWNEELQVYRMQSQVNDEEAGDGSNLHMRARQYAMAFTQFVHAATQGALGILDGSILPLVIGDNDKKDDALFMWNNIFFSFPESSVARFAKEGHQDPRAASRVHAGKDVAGIRLVESANVKGLHTMPTAVIDIKGRRIVAQCLIPGILGNPEGAKIVYGSQDDPELPLDQVDQRTVKSDAAFHELVGKIAAKLGWKEHMVKDEKTGEEHSLWGSADMKGIVGHDGRKYLFELSRAVPVDTEFIKQAAEDELPPYPHGVALVRPELLTMFQDHLAQKHISDLFSAECDRKLAEGAKPEEIKFDLNEAMKTVPQVSVNVDHGTSWAAGADTETEMRPVFDYLYKSVIPEYVDETAKMSSVPINGTILTQMLHARGIAMRHMGLIVKAIDDKLATQGTDAEPIAAQHRVRLSVFKTVLELEMWVRAFKHVVRHYLKTDEDTTTAVAALLTTFLAIDALAPATNDRVEWPATVKDLTSATLAAILGYEVRTRFRHTISVLPAAKEALLREAALKTGVQLVARAYGPSFAVEERDIVQLVPLVKAAFYKDTLCQQHYDLAQTFLQQNKIANALATLEQSLSMFEQTYTQMHPETLLVQGTLAELYHNIFMENKDETYLQRALELQRVVAIGYERLSGLDSHDASTAYVTLAAMEFTAGRARLALKYLKHAQLINRSLFGTAVHPDAIQQWSTIARIQARLGRFDQSVRFWTLVKDYHETEFGPNESITASAYHQLSHYVFNLDPAKGLAYEETAHKIWQAKFGDEDPRTIDAAKYAADMKRHIAEQAQIAQILAVARAQGDLKVMDEIDRTEAGTKGDFPIEDLVAYINGEKALGKGKKRGKKAAGKR
;
A
#
# COMPACT_ATOMS: atom_id res chain seq x y z
N MET A 1 43.94 -36.45 24.15
CA MET A 1 43.72 -37.84 24.61
C MET A 1 42.69 -38.47 23.69
N THR A 2 43.15 -39.12 22.63
CA THR A 2 43.09 -40.60 22.45
C THR A 2 41.66 -41.12 22.30
N SER A 3 41.20 -41.30 21.04
CA SER A 3 41.20 -42.59 20.32
C SER A 3 39.78 -43.22 20.40
N LYS A 4 39.15 -43.86 19.41
CA LYS A 4 39.47 -44.58 18.17
C LYS A 4 38.12 -44.71 17.41
N LYS A 5 38.02 -44.46 16.10
CA LYS A 5 38.23 -45.40 14.96
C LYS A 5 37.47 -46.74 15.03
N SER A 6 36.59 -46.99 14.06
CA SER A 6 36.67 -48.05 13.01
C SER A 6 35.29 -48.25 12.35
N LYS A 7 35.12 -48.11 11.02
CA LYS A 7 35.31 -49.11 9.93
C LYS A 7 34.44 -50.37 10.12
N ALA A 8 33.89 -51.06 9.13
CA ALA A 8 33.62 -50.92 7.69
C ALA A 8 33.19 -52.35 7.25
N ALA A 9 32.46 -52.45 6.13
CA ALA A 9 32.37 -53.65 5.26
C ALA A 9 31.64 -54.90 5.85
N ALA A 10 31.10 -55.85 5.10
CA ALA A 10 30.66 -56.03 3.71
C ALA A 10 30.10 -57.47 3.60
N ARG A 11 29.28 -57.74 2.57
CA ARG A 11 29.13 -59.02 1.84
C ARG A 11 28.50 -60.22 2.59
N SER A 12 27.30 -60.67 2.19
CA SER A 12 26.96 -61.55 1.04
C SER A 12 27.26 -63.05 1.26
N LYS A 13 26.25 -63.91 1.09
CA LYS A 13 26.18 -65.05 0.14
C LYS A 13 25.31 -66.21 0.65
N GLN A 14 24.42 -66.70 -0.22
CA GLN A 14 24.33 -68.09 -0.75
C GLN A 14 23.04 -68.16 -1.61
N ALA A 15 23.08 -68.29 -2.95
CA ALA A 15 23.34 -69.50 -3.78
C ALA A 15 22.27 -70.60 -3.56
N ALA A 16 21.63 -71.24 -4.55
CA ALA A 16 22.00 -71.55 -5.93
C ALA A 16 20.77 -71.92 -6.81
N ALA A 17 20.98 -71.93 -8.14
CA ALA A 17 20.09 -72.43 -9.20
C ALA A 17 20.08 -73.98 -9.29
N PRO A 18 19.29 -74.60 -10.20
CA PRO A 18 19.75 -74.79 -11.58
C PRO A 18 18.67 -74.61 -12.69
N ALA A 19 19.15 -74.70 -13.93
CA ALA A 19 18.56 -74.24 -15.19
C ALA A 19 17.85 -75.33 -16.03
N ALA A 20 17.11 -74.87 -17.07
CA ALA A 20 16.98 -75.35 -18.47
C ALA A 20 15.52 -75.16 -18.96
N ALA A 21 15.18 -74.15 -19.76
CA ALA A 21 15.44 -73.93 -21.20
C ALA A 21 14.26 -74.38 -22.09
N ALA A 22 13.58 -73.41 -22.75
CA ALA A 22 13.22 -73.44 -24.18
C ALA A 22 12.45 -72.14 -24.56
N ASP A 23 13.16 -71.28 -25.28
CA ASP A 23 12.71 -70.21 -26.19
C ASP A 23 12.07 -70.80 -27.48
N PRO A 24 11.48 -70.05 -28.46
CA PRO A 24 11.82 -68.68 -28.91
C PRO A 24 10.62 -67.72 -29.11
N ALA A 25 10.74 -66.39 -28.92
CA ALA A 25 11.52 -65.34 -29.62
C ALA A 25 10.85 -64.84 -30.95
N PRO A 26 11.17 -63.63 -31.46
CA PRO A 26 10.30 -62.44 -31.36
C PRO A 26 10.19 -61.66 -32.70
N ALA A 27 9.52 -60.50 -32.74
CA ALA A 27 9.88 -59.34 -33.59
C ALA A 27 8.82 -58.21 -33.51
N THR A 28 9.19 -57.06 -32.94
CA THR A 28 9.40 -55.74 -33.58
C THR A 28 8.16 -54.99 -34.05
N ALA A 29 7.99 -53.77 -33.55
CA ALA A 29 7.19 -52.72 -34.17
C ALA A 29 8.01 -51.42 -34.23
N PRO A 30 8.02 -50.72 -35.38
CA PRO A 30 8.23 -49.29 -35.43
C PRO A 30 7.06 -48.54 -36.11
N ALA A 31 7.17 -47.22 -36.06
CA ALA A 31 6.22 -46.17 -36.39
C ALA A 31 5.84 -46.01 -37.88
N LEU A 32 4.77 -45.23 -38.16
CA LEU A 32 4.75 -43.99 -38.99
C LEU A 32 3.42 -43.74 -39.74
N GLU A 33 3.02 -42.46 -39.71
CA GLU A 33 2.46 -41.58 -40.76
C GLU A 33 1.20 -41.88 -41.61
N ALA A 34 0.31 -40.87 -41.57
CA ALA A 34 -0.37 -40.15 -42.65
C ALA A 34 -1.11 -40.87 -43.79
N THR A 35 -2.38 -40.46 -44.05
CA THR A 35 -2.82 -39.86 -45.34
C THR A 35 -4.31 -39.48 -45.36
N LEU A 36 -4.60 -38.40 -46.10
CA LEU A 36 -5.91 -37.84 -46.47
C LEU A 36 -6.69 -38.73 -47.45
N THR A 37 -8.04 -38.65 -47.49
CA THR A 37 -8.84 -38.12 -48.64
C THR A 37 -10.36 -38.41 -48.54
N THR A 38 -11.14 -37.32 -48.69
CA THR A 38 -12.40 -37.04 -49.44
C THR A 38 -13.62 -37.99 -49.56
N ASP A 39 -14.78 -37.30 -49.59
CA ASP A 39 -16.06 -37.55 -50.30
C ASP A 39 -17.26 -38.18 -49.57
N SER A 40 -18.30 -37.38 -49.31
CA SER A 40 -19.53 -37.30 -50.14
C SER A 40 -20.77 -36.81 -49.37
N VAL A 41 -21.49 -35.86 -49.99
CA VAL A 41 -22.88 -35.46 -49.69
C VAL A 41 -23.83 -36.48 -50.36
N PRO A 42 -25.05 -36.73 -49.83
CA PRO A 42 -26.22 -36.18 -50.51
C PRO A 42 -27.36 -35.68 -49.59
N THR A 43 -28.08 -34.73 -50.17
CA THR A 43 -29.36 -34.10 -49.85
C THR A 43 -30.57 -35.03 -49.91
N SER A 44 -31.64 -34.75 -49.14
CA SER A 44 -33.05 -34.58 -49.61
C SER A 44 -34.08 -34.58 -48.46
N GLU A 45 -34.92 -33.54 -48.41
CA GLU A 45 -36.27 -33.52 -47.80
C GLU A 45 -37.28 -34.32 -48.69
N PRO A 46 -38.64 -34.34 -48.51
CA PRO A 46 -39.54 -33.69 -47.53
C PRO A 46 -40.77 -34.56 -47.08
N ALA A 47 -41.76 -33.90 -46.46
CA ALA A 47 -43.20 -34.23 -46.35
C ALA A 47 -43.63 -35.15 -45.16
N THR A 48 -44.77 -34.99 -44.46
CA THR A 48 -45.94 -34.10 -44.51
C THR A 48 -46.84 -34.39 -43.29
N ASN A 49 -47.53 -33.36 -42.81
CA ASN A 49 -48.91 -33.27 -42.28
C ASN A 49 -49.51 -34.27 -41.28
N GLY A 50 -50.17 -33.65 -40.29
CA GLY A 50 -51.48 -34.02 -39.76
C GLY A 50 -51.48 -34.19 -38.25
N THR A 51 -52.39 -33.63 -37.45
CA THR A 51 -53.69 -32.99 -37.71
C THR A 51 -54.25 -32.48 -36.38
N ALA A 52 -55.05 -31.42 -36.45
CA ALA A 52 -56.26 -31.18 -35.65
C ALA A 52 -56.14 -30.73 -34.17
N GLU A 53 -56.24 -29.41 -33.99
CA GLU A 53 -57.20 -28.70 -33.12
C GLU A 53 -58.63 -29.31 -33.16
N PRO A 54 -59.59 -29.03 -32.23
CA PRO A 54 -59.91 -27.66 -31.80
C PRO A 54 -60.61 -27.41 -30.43
N GLU A 55 -60.82 -26.12 -30.16
CA GLU A 55 -62.06 -25.52 -29.57
C GLU A 55 -62.40 -25.75 -28.07
N GLN A 56 -62.95 -24.82 -27.28
CA GLN A 56 -63.42 -23.43 -27.47
C GLN A 56 -63.87 -22.85 -26.09
N ALA A 57 -64.24 -21.57 -26.12
CA ALA A 57 -65.15 -20.80 -25.24
C ALA A 57 -64.51 -20.14 -23.99
N ALA A 58 -64.34 -18.81 -23.86
CA ALA A 58 -65.09 -17.57 -24.21
C ALA A 58 -65.89 -16.96 -23.04
N GLU A 59 -65.94 -15.62 -23.07
CA GLU A 59 -66.87 -14.69 -22.39
C GLU A 59 -66.61 -14.34 -20.91
N ASN A 60 -66.82 -13.12 -20.40
CA ASN A 60 -67.16 -11.79 -20.91
C ASN A 60 -67.10 -10.77 -19.74
N GLY A 61 -67.06 -9.48 -20.06
CA GLY A 61 -67.59 -8.37 -19.23
C GLY A 61 -66.54 -7.36 -18.74
N ALA A 62 -66.37 -6.19 -19.37
CA ALA A 62 -67.16 -4.94 -19.20
C ALA A 62 -66.80 -4.22 -17.87
N GLU A 63 -66.59 -2.90 -17.76
CA GLU A 63 -66.78 -1.72 -18.61
C GLU A 63 -66.18 -0.49 -17.87
N ASN A 64 -65.70 0.50 -18.63
CA ASN A 64 -65.80 1.98 -18.44
C ASN A 64 -65.32 2.67 -17.12
N ALA A 65 -64.88 3.94 -17.07
CA ALA A 65 -64.42 4.98 -18.00
C ALA A 65 -64.16 6.26 -17.13
N ALA A 66 -63.49 7.26 -17.74
CA ALA A 66 -63.32 8.68 -17.35
C ALA A 66 -62.15 8.99 -16.39
N ALA A 67 -61.00 9.55 -16.81
CA ALA A 67 -60.65 10.75 -17.61
C ALA A 67 -60.38 12.02 -16.77
N ALA A 68 -59.12 12.50 -16.81
CA ALA A 68 -58.77 13.91 -17.01
C ALA A 68 -57.25 14.05 -17.28
N ASP A 69 -56.94 14.81 -18.34
CA ASP A 69 -55.63 15.09 -18.93
C ASP A 69 -54.63 15.83 -18.04
N SER A 70 -53.34 15.58 -18.25
CA SER A 70 -52.39 16.66 -18.61
C SER A 70 -51.14 16.10 -19.28
N SER A 71 -50.87 16.63 -20.46
CA SER A 71 -49.80 16.33 -21.41
C SER A 71 -48.37 16.58 -20.88
N ALA A 72 -47.52 15.59 -21.13
CA ALA A 72 -46.12 15.65 -21.58
C ALA A 72 -45.21 16.82 -21.16
N ASP A 73 -44.12 16.48 -20.48
CA ASP A 73 -42.80 16.92 -20.90
C ASP A 73 -41.81 15.74 -20.80
N GLN A 74 -41.09 15.49 -21.89
CA GLN A 74 -40.14 14.38 -22.04
C GLN A 74 -38.77 14.84 -21.54
N GLY A 75 -38.30 14.23 -20.45
CA GLY A 75 -36.88 14.12 -20.13
C GLY A 75 -36.51 12.65 -20.22
N GLU A 76 -35.58 12.30 -21.12
CA GLU A 76 -34.96 10.97 -21.17
C GLU A 76 -34.27 10.71 -19.82
N ALA A 77 -34.89 9.86 -19.00
CA ALA A 77 -34.26 9.30 -17.81
C ALA A 77 -33.40 8.11 -18.24
N GLU A 78 -32.17 8.05 -17.72
CA GLU A 78 -31.32 6.85 -17.76
C GLU A 78 -32.13 5.60 -17.36
N PRO A 79 -31.91 4.42 -17.99
CA PRO A 79 -32.61 3.21 -17.61
C PRO A 79 -32.18 2.79 -16.20
N GLN A 80 -32.96 3.15 -15.19
CA GLN A 80 -32.84 2.58 -13.85
C GLN A 80 -33.07 1.07 -13.97
N GLN A 81 -32.01 0.28 -13.81
CA GLN A 81 -32.11 -1.18 -13.72
C GLN A 81 -33.01 -1.54 -12.55
N GLN A 82 -34.16 -2.15 -12.84
CA GLN A 82 -35.17 -2.50 -11.85
C GLN A 82 -34.66 -3.71 -11.03
N LEU A 83 -34.40 -3.50 -9.74
CA LEU A 83 -33.94 -4.57 -8.83
C LEU A 83 -35.08 -5.55 -8.55
N LEU A 84 -34.81 -6.85 -8.63
CA LEU A 84 -35.74 -7.93 -8.31
C LEU A 84 -35.53 -8.37 -6.86
N GLN A 85 -36.61 -8.44 -6.07
CA GLN A 85 -36.57 -9.03 -4.72
C GLN A 85 -36.86 -10.53 -4.80
N VAL A 86 -35.91 -11.34 -4.31
CA VAL A 86 -35.98 -12.80 -4.30
C VAL A 86 -35.93 -13.31 -2.86
N THR A 87 -36.84 -14.21 -2.51
CA THR A 87 -36.90 -14.84 -1.18
C THR A 87 -36.28 -16.23 -1.25
N ILE A 88 -35.23 -16.49 -0.46
CA ILE A 88 -34.53 -17.77 -0.44
C ILE A 88 -34.91 -18.57 0.81
N ARG A 89 -35.53 -19.73 0.60
CA ARG A 89 -35.85 -20.70 1.64
C ARG A 89 -34.65 -21.60 1.94
N LEU A 90 -34.21 -21.58 3.18
CA LEU A 90 -33.06 -22.36 3.67
C LEU A 90 -33.46 -23.79 4.07
N PRO A 91 -32.49 -24.74 4.16
CA PRO A 91 -32.71 -26.09 4.69
C PRO A 91 -33.27 -26.13 6.12
N THR A 92 -33.17 -25.01 6.87
CA THR A 92 -33.71 -24.86 8.22
C THR A 92 -35.15 -24.35 8.25
N GLN A 93 -35.82 -24.23 7.09
CA GLN A 93 -37.15 -23.65 6.88
C GLN A 93 -37.28 -22.16 7.23
N ARG A 94 -36.15 -21.44 7.34
CA ARG A 94 -36.12 -19.98 7.43
C ARG A 94 -36.00 -19.37 6.04
N THR A 95 -36.49 -18.14 5.87
CA THR A 95 -36.37 -17.38 4.62
C THR A 95 -35.38 -16.23 4.77
N ILE A 96 -34.70 -15.89 3.68
CA ILE A 96 -33.80 -14.73 3.55
C ILE A 96 -34.19 -13.98 2.29
N ASP A 97 -34.47 -12.68 2.40
CA ASP A 97 -34.76 -11.85 1.24
C ASP A 97 -33.48 -11.20 0.72
N MET A 98 -33.27 -11.24 -0.59
CA MET A 98 -32.12 -10.64 -1.27
C MET A 98 -32.58 -9.85 -2.50
N MET A 99 -31.91 -8.73 -2.76
CA MET A 99 -32.10 -7.94 -3.98
C MET A 99 -31.11 -8.40 -5.03
N VAL A 100 -31.58 -8.56 -6.26
CA VAL A 100 -30.80 -9.14 -7.36
C VAL A 100 -31.01 -8.31 -8.62
N VAL A 101 -29.95 -8.10 -9.38
CA VAL A 101 -30.07 -7.45 -10.71
C VAL A 101 -30.45 -8.53 -11.74
N PRO A 102 -31.39 -8.27 -12.67
CA PRO A 102 -31.76 -9.26 -13.69
C PRO A 102 -30.57 -9.80 -14.51
N THR A 103 -29.51 -9.01 -14.69
CA THR A 103 -28.29 -9.39 -15.42
C THR A 103 -27.25 -10.13 -14.57
N GLU A 104 -27.46 -10.30 -13.26
CA GLU A 104 -26.56 -11.09 -12.42
C GLU A 104 -26.75 -12.59 -12.65
N SER A 105 -25.67 -13.36 -12.44
CA SER A 105 -25.72 -14.81 -12.53
C SER A 105 -26.22 -15.45 -11.23
N VAL A 106 -26.91 -16.59 -11.34
CA VAL A 106 -27.36 -17.36 -10.17
C VAL A 106 -26.20 -17.79 -9.27
N GLY A 107 -25.03 -18.06 -9.86
CA GLY A 107 -23.81 -18.39 -9.13
C GLY A 107 -23.36 -17.26 -8.20
N PHE A 108 -23.49 -16.00 -8.63
CA PHE A 108 -23.17 -14.84 -7.78
C PHE A 108 -24.10 -14.74 -6.57
N LEU A 109 -25.42 -14.94 -6.76
CA LEU A 109 -26.38 -14.97 -5.66
C LEU A 109 -26.07 -16.10 -4.67
N GLN A 110 -25.77 -17.30 -5.19
CA GLN A 110 -25.40 -18.45 -4.37
C GLN A 110 -24.13 -18.18 -3.55
N GLN A 111 -23.10 -17.61 -4.16
CA GLN A 111 -21.86 -17.25 -3.47
C GLN A 111 -22.12 -16.18 -2.40
N SER A 112 -22.85 -15.12 -2.73
CA SER A 112 -23.25 -14.06 -1.80
C SER A 112 -24.04 -14.59 -0.60
N LEU A 113 -24.96 -15.53 -0.82
CA LEU A 113 -25.69 -16.20 0.24
C LEU A 113 -24.76 -17.03 1.13
N LEU A 114 -23.84 -17.79 0.55
CA LEU A 114 -22.89 -18.61 1.29
C LEU A 114 -21.85 -17.79 2.05
N ASP A 115 -21.56 -16.56 1.61
CA ASP A 115 -20.65 -15.64 2.29
C ASP A 115 -21.29 -14.92 3.48
N GLN A 116 -22.61 -15.01 3.64
CA GLN A 116 -23.27 -14.53 4.84
C GLN A 116 -22.75 -15.27 6.09
N PRO A 117 -22.44 -14.57 7.19
CA PRO A 117 -21.87 -15.18 8.40
C PRO A 117 -22.69 -16.35 8.95
N ARG A 118 -24.02 -16.28 8.84
CA ARG A 118 -24.90 -17.38 9.30
C ARG A 118 -24.85 -18.61 8.41
N MET A 119 -24.48 -18.47 7.14
CA MET A 119 -24.45 -19.54 6.14
C MET A 119 -23.04 -20.01 5.78
N VAL A 120 -22.01 -19.30 6.23
CA VAL A 120 -20.59 -19.56 5.94
C VAL A 120 -20.11 -20.98 6.26
N HIS A 121 -20.82 -21.72 7.10
CA HIS A 121 -20.50 -23.12 7.42
C HIS A 121 -21.09 -24.16 6.46
N TYR A 122 -21.88 -23.74 5.46
CA TYR A 122 -22.30 -24.57 4.33
C TYR A 122 -21.31 -24.40 3.18
N SER A 123 -21.03 -25.49 2.45
CA SER A 123 -20.10 -25.44 1.31
C SER A 123 -20.55 -26.23 0.09
N CYS A 124 -21.63 -27.02 0.19
CA CYS A 124 -22.09 -27.88 -0.89
C CYS A 124 -23.63 -27.81 -0.97
N ALA A 125 -24.13 -26.81 -1.67
CA ALA A 125 -25.55 -26.57 -1.87
C ALA A 125 -25.79 -25.97 -3.26
N HIS A 126 -27.02 -26.02 -3.75
CA HIS A 126 -27.42 -25.39 -5.00
C HIS A 126 -28.80 -24.75 -4.86
N LEU A 127 -29.08 -23.74 -5.68
CA LEU A 127 -30.39 -23.11 -5.73
C LEU A 127 -31.33 -23.85 -6.69
N THR A 128 -32.60 -23.93 -6.30
CA THR A 128 -33.68 -24.46 -7.14
C THR A 128 -34.82 -23.46 -7.21
N TYR A 129 -35.48 -23.38 -8.38
CA TYR A 129 -36.67 -22.57 -8.59
C TYR A 129 -37.78 -23.48 -9.13
N ARG A 130 -38.95 -23.47 -8.48
CA ARG A 130 -40.10 -24.34 -8.83
C ARG A 130 -39.70 -25.83 -8.99
N GLY A 131 -38.78 -26.31 -8.16
CA GLY A 131 -38.28 -27.69 -8.18
C GLY A 131 -37.27 -28.02 -9.29
N LYS A 132 -36.86 -27.06 -10.12
CA LYS A 132 -35.77 -27.23 -11.10
C LYS A 132 -34.46 -26.64 -10.55
N ARG A 133 -33.36 -27.38 -10.71
CA ARG A 133 -32.01 -26.90 -10.37
C ARG A 133 -31.60 -25.78 -11.31
N LEU A 134 -31.17 -24.66 -10.74
CA LEU A 134 -30.64 -23.53 -11.49
C LEU A 134 -29.17 -23.78 -11.87
N THR A 135 -28.80 -23.34 -13.07
CA THR A 135 -27.40 -23.36 -13.52
C THR A 135 -26.69 -22.12 -13.00
N GLU A 136 -25.49 -22.28 -12.46
CA GLU A 136 -24.71 -21.19 -11.83
C GLU A 136 -24.34 -20.08 -12.82
N THR A 137 -24.26 -20.38 -14.12
CA THR A 137 -23.95 -19.42 -15.19
C THR A 137 -25.18 -18.76 -15.83
N ALA A 138 -26.41 -19.12 -15.39
CA ALA A 138 -27.62 -18.53 -15.93
C ALA A 138 -27.90 -17.16 -15.29
N ASP A 139 -28.36 -16.20 -16.07
CA ASP A 139 -28.76 -14.88 -15.58
C ASP A 139 -30.21 -14.91 -15.09
N PHE A 140 -30.56 -14.07 -14.12
CA PHE A 140 -31.93 -14.01 -13.60
C PHE A 140 -32.94 -13.64 -14.70
N ALA A 141 -32.58 -12.76 -15.63
CA ALA A 141 -33.41 -12.39 -16.78
C ALA A 141 -33.72 -13.57 -17.72
N SER A 142 -32.90 -14.63 -17.70
CA SER A 142 -33.11 -15.83 -18.50
C SER A 142 -34.07 -16.84 -17.85
N LEU A 143 -34.52 -16.59 -16.61
CA LEU A 143 -35.37 -17.49 -15.84
C LEU A 143 -36.85 -17.15 -16.01
N GLU A 144 -37.58 -18.00 -16.72
CA GLU A 144 -39.01 -17.81 -16.99
C GLU A 144 -39.84 -17.62 -15.69
N GLY A 145 -40.45 -16.44 -15.54
CA GLY A 145 -41.40 -16.13 -14.47
C GLY A 145 -40.80 -15.67 -13.15
N ILE A 146 -39.51 -15.31 -13.12
CA ILE A 146 -38.85 -14.72 -11.94
C ILE A 146 -39.17 -13.22 -11.76
N ASP A 147 -39.71 -12.58 -12.80
CA ASP A 147 -40.07 -11.15 -12.87
C ASP A 147 -41.25 -10.75 -11.95
N GLN A 148 -41.78 -11.70 -11.18
CA GLN A 148 -42.84 -11.48 -10.20
C GLN A 148 -42.23 -11.05 -8.85
N GLU A 149 -42.70 -9.94 -8.27
CA GLU A 149 -42.30 -9.52 -6.92
C GLU A 149 -42.42 -10.70 -5.93
N GLY A 150 -41.30 -11.12 -5.32
CA GLY A 150 -41.28 -12.17 -4.30
C GLY A 150 -41.06 -13.60 -4.82
N ALA A 151 -40.31 -13.80 -5.91
CA ALA A 151 -39.92 -15.14 -6.37
C ALA A 151 -39.23 -15.96 -5.27
N GLU A 152 -39.74 -17.16 -4.97
CA GLU A 152 -39.21 -18.04 -3.92
C GLU A 152 -38.21 -19.07 -4.49
N LEU A 153 -36.94 -18.94 -4.11
CA LEU A 153 -35.88 -19.91 -4.40
C LEU A 153 -35.67 -20.85 -3.20
N GLU A 154 -35.33 -22.11 -3.44
CA GLU A 154 -34.97 -23.04 -2.37
C GLU A 154 -33.49 -23.42 -2.45
N LEU A 155 -32.76 -23.24 -1.34
CA LEU A 155 -31.38 -23.71 -1.20
C LEU A 155 -31.38 -25.17 -0.78
N VAL A 156 -30.95 -26.06 -1.68
CA VAL A 156 -30.95 -27.51 -1.48
C VAL A 156 -29.52 -28.01 -1.23
N GLU A 157 -29.36 -28.82 -0.18
CA GLU A 157 -28.10 -29.48 0.16
C GLU A 157 -27.68 -30.48 -0.95
N SER A 158 -26.44 -30.35 -1.45
CA SER A 158 -25.89 -31.20 -2.51
C SER A 158 -25.10 -32.38 -1.95
N LEU A 159 -24.88 -33.40 -2.78
CA LEU A 159 -24.01 -34.54 -2.42
C LEU A 159 -22.53 -34.15 -2.49
N TYR A 160 -21.77 -34.54 -1.47
CA TYR A 160 -20.33 -34.28 -1.40
C TYR A 160 -19.52 -35.22 -2.31
N GLY A 161 -18.63 -34.64 -3.11
CA GLY A 161 -17.44 -35.30 -3.68
C GLY A 161 -16.21 -35.17 -2.78
N GLU A 162 -15.10 -35.79 -3.17
CA GLU A 162 -13.83 -35.69 -2.41
C GLU A 162 -13.32 -34.25 -2.32
N ARG A 163 -13.34 -33.53 -3.46
CA ARG A 163 -13.01 -32.10 -3.53
C ARG A 163 -13.89 -31.27 -2.59
N ASP A 164 -15.20 -31.50 -2.60
CA ASP A 164 -16.15 -30.73 -1.78
C ASP A 164 -15.93 -30.96 -0.28
N VAL A 165 -15.59 -32.19 0.14
CA VAL A 165 -15.25 -32.49 1.54
C VAL A 165 -13.98 -31.74 1.96
N ARG A 166 -12.97 -31.72 1.09
CA ARG A 166 -11.71 -31.00 1.33
C ARG A 166 -11.96 -29.50 1.52
N VAL A 167 -12.70 -28.88 0.59
CA VAL A 167 -13.13 -27.48 0.68
C VAL A 167 -13.96 -27.22 1.93
N HIS A 168 -14.87 -28.12 2.29
CA HIS A 168 -15.67 -27.99 3.52
C HIS A 168 -14.80 -27.98 4.77
N VAL A 169 -13.85 -28.91 4.88
CA VAL A 169 -12.94 -29.00 6.02
C VAL A 169 -12.04 -27.77 6.10
N MET A 170 -11.54 -27.25 4.97
CA MET A 170 -10.83 -25.96 4.93
C MET A 170 -11.71 -24.83 5.42
N ARG A 171 -12.92 -24.70 4.89
CA ARG A 171 -13.84 -23.61 5.27
C ARG A 171 -14.13 -23.61 6.77
N ILE A 172 -14.40 -24.78 7.35
CA ILE A 172 -14.61 -24.91 8.80
C ILE A 172 -13.33 -24.59 9.58
N ARG A 173 -12.15 -25.06 9.13
CA ARG A 173 -10.85 -24.67 9.70
C ARG A 173 -10.70 -23.15 9.69
N ASP A 174 -10.94 -22.51 8.54
CA ASP A 174 -10.76 -21.08 8.39
C ASP A 174 -11.73 -20.30 9.29
N ILE A 175 -13.00 -20.69 9.42
CA ILE A 175 -13.93 -20.05 10.39
C ILE A 175 -13.40 -20.15 11.83
N MET A 176 -12.91 -21.33 12.23
CA MET A 176 -12.42 -21.57 13.59
C MET A 176 -11.14 -20.80 13.91
N PHE A 177 -10.31 -20.53 12.90
CA PHE A 177 -9.01 -19.87 13.04
C PHE A 177 -8.97 -18.46 12.45
N ALA A 178 -10.05 -17.93 11.87
CA ALA A 178 -10.15 -16.57 11.31
C ALA A 178 -10.09 -15.46 12.38
N HIS A 179 -10.29 -15.81 13.65
CA HIS A 179 -10.32 -14.88 14.78
C HIS A 179 -9.02 -14.86 15.60
N SER A 180 -8.15 -15.86 15.44
CA SER A 180 -6.74 -15.53 15.54
C SER A 180 -6.49 -14.71 14.29
N THR A 181 -6.04 -13.46 14.41
CA THR A 181 -5.13 -12.95 13.40
C THR A 181 -4.12 -14.07 13.22
N ARG A 182 -4.29 -14.88 12.17
CA ARG A 182 -3.17 -15.65 11.68
C ARG A 182 -2.16 -14.53 11.48
N ALA A 183 -1.14 -14.49 12.33
CA ALA A 183 0.19 -14.27 11.81
C ALA A 183 0.16 -15.08 10.52
N HIS A 184 0.15 -14.39 9.39
CA HIS A 184 0.27 -15.01 8.08
C HIS A 184 1.61 -15.76 8.12
N ILE A 185 1.66 -16.90 8.83
CA ILE A 185 2.76 -17.86 8.85
C ILE A 185 2.83 -18.48 7.46
N THR A 186 1.70 -18.41 6.73
CA THR A 186 1.50 -18.78 5.33
C THR A 186 1.75 -17.62 4.36
N GLY A 187 1.95 -16.40 4.85
CA GLY A 187 2.15 -15.22 4.01
C GLY A 187 3.60 -14.76 4.05
N GLU A 188 3.97 -13.99 3.04
CA GLU A 188 5.33 -13.49 2.82
C GLU A 188 5.87 -12.65 4.00
N ALA A 189 4.99 -12.19 4.90
CA ALA A 189 5.30 -11.47 6.12
C ALA A 189 4.33 -11.81 7.29
N VAL A 190 4.83 -11.83 8.53
CA VAL A 190 4.00 -11.91 9.74
C VAL A 190 3.21 -10.61 9.88
N ASP A 191 1.93 -10.72 10.26
CA ASP A 191 0.99 -9.59 10.41
C ASP A 191 0.95 -8.66 9.19
N ALA A 192 1.12 -9.22 7.99
CA ALA A 192 0.99 -8.47 6.75
C ALA A 192 -0.37 -7.78 6.67
N GLY A 193 -0.38 -6.47 6.49
CA GLY A 193 -1.60 -5.68 6.37
C GLY A 193 -2.50 -5.67 7.62
N VAL A 194 -1.91 -5.78 8.82
CA VAL A 194 -2.62 -5.56 10.09
C VAL A 194 -2.88 -4.06 10.33
N SER A 195 -3.92 -3.74 11.10
CA SER A 195 -4.27 -2.38 11.51
C SER A 195 -4.28 -2.22 13.03
N ALA A 196 -3.70 -1.12 13.52
CA ALA A 196 -3.71 -0.72 14.92
C ALA A 196 -4.88 0.23 15.25
N PHE A 197 -5.69 0.60 14.26
CA PHE A 197 -6.77 1.58 14.38
C PHE A 197 -7.74 1.30 15.55
N LYS A 198 -8.35 0.11 15.61
CA LYS A 198 -9.23 -0.28 16.74
C LYS A 198 -8.54 -0.19 18.11
N ALA A 199 -7.23 -0.38 18.11
CA ALA A 199 -6.41 -0.44 19.28
C ALA A 199 -6.10 0.96 19.86
N VAL A 200 -5.92 1.95 18.98
CA VAL A 200 -5.81 3.37 19.33
C VAL A 200 -7.16 3.91 19.84
N THR A 201 -8.25 3.51 19.18
CA THR A 201 -9.59 4.07 19.40
C THR A 201 -10.34 3.45 20.58
N GLY A 202 -10.22 2.13 20.77
CA GLY A 202 -11.01 1.34 21.70
C GLY A 202 -12.45 1.08 21.19
N ASP A 203 -13.21 0.19 21.81
CA ASP A 203 -14.50 -0.30 21.26
C ASP A 203 -15.64 0.75 21.17
N ARG A 204 -15.43 2.02 21.59
CA ARG A 204 -16.47 3.06 21.70
C ARG A 204 -16.32 4.24 20.73
N TYR A 205 -15.48 4.16 19.72
CA TYR A 205 -15.22 5.32 18.85
C TYR A 205 -16.40 5.75 17.96
N LEU A 206 -17.41 4.88 17.81
CA LEU A 206 -18.70 5.19 17.17
C LEU A 206 -19.72 5.77 18.15
N ASP A 207 -19.42 5.82 19.45
CA ASP A 207 -20.34 6.34 20.47
C ASP A 207 -20.38 7.88 20.42
N PRO A 208 -21.51 8.50 20.05
CA PRO A 208 -21.65 9.96 20.07
C PRO A 208 -21.50 10.55 21.47
N THR A 209 -21.64 9.73 22.51
CA THR A 209 -21.51 10.11 23.92
C THR A 209 -20.12 9.85 24.50
N PHE A 210 -19.14 9.47 23.67
CA PHE A 210 -17.76 9.20 24.11
C PHE A 210 -17.21 10.30 25.03
N ASP A 211 -17.56 11.55 24.73
CA ASP A 211 -17.13 12.74 25.45
C ASP A 211 -18.21 13.35 26.37
N ARG A 212 -19.38 12.70 26.54
CA ARG A 212 -20.46 13.22 27.41
C ARG A 212 -20.11 13.18 28.91
N ASP A 213 -19.14 12.36 29.29
CA ASP A 213 -18.56 12.28 30.64
C ASP A 213 -17.54 13.41 30.92
N ILE A 214 -17.39 14.40 30.03
CA ILE A 214 -16.45 15.53 30.19
C ILE A 214 -16.92 16.57 31.22
N LEU A 215 -18.24 16.82 31.32
CA LEU A 215 -18.78 17.83 32.23
C LEU A 215 -18.66 17.43 33.72
N THR A 216 -18.48 16.15 34.02
CA THR A 216 -18.40 15.68 35.41
C THR A 216 -16.97 15.63 35.94
N GLN A 217 -15.94 15.74 35.08
CA GLN A 217 -14.50 15.60 35.42
C GLN A 217 -14.11 14.39 36.30
N VAL A 218 -15.01 13.43 36.47
CA VAL A 218 -14.88 12.31 37.39
C VAL A 218 -15.53 11.12 36.69
N ASP A 219 -14.81 10.00 36.61
CA ASP A 219 -15.41 8.73 36.17
C ASP A 219 -16.52 8.30 37.15
N LYS A 220 -17.31 7.27 36.82
CA LYS A 220 -18.35 6.75 37.74
C LYS A 220 -17.79 6.25 39.09
N ASN A 221 -16.46 6.18 39.24
CA ASN A 221 -15.73 5.63 40.39
C ASN A 221 -14.89 6.67 41.16
N GLY A 222 -14.98 7.97 40.86
CA GLY A 222 -14.21 8.99 41.58
C GLY A 222 -12.76 9.23 41.09
N LYS A 223 -12.28 8.55 40.04
CA LYS A 223 -10.94 8.77 39.48
C LYS A 223 -10.93 9.95 38.52
N LYS A 224 -9.91 10.82 38.66
CA LYS A 224 -9.58 11.86 37.66
C LYS A 224 -9.42 11.18 36.29
N ALA A 225 -10.05 11.75 35.27
CA ALA A 225 -9.91 11.26 33.91
C ALA A 225 -8.43 11.22 33.49
N GLU A 226 -7.99 10.06 33.02
CA GLU A 226 -6.61 9.80 32.57
C GLU A 226 -6.17 10.87 31.56
N THR A 227 -5.01 11.49 31.80
CA THR A 227 -4.42 12.45 30.87
C THR A 227 -3.76 11.68 29.73
N VAL A 228 -4.21 11.91 28.49
CA VAL A 228 -3.64 11.24 27.30
C VAL A 228 -2.14 11.58 27.15
N PHE A 229 -1.76 12.79 27.50
CA PHE A 229 -0.38 13.26 27.58
C PHE A 229 0.03 13.37 29.05
N ASP A 230 1.12 12.70 29.42
CA ASP A 230 1.68 12.77 30.78
C ASP A 230 2.26 14.18 31.05
N ASP A 231 2.47 14.51 32.32
CA ASP A 231 2.92 15.84 32.79
C ASP A 231 4.30 16.27 32.24
N GLU A 232 5.03 15.41 31.52
CA GLU A 232 6.30 15.74 30.85
C GLU A 232 6.20 15.85 29.33
N GLY A 233 5.14 15.33 28.68
CA GLY A 233 4.94 15.42 27.22
C GLY A 233 6.03 14.80 26.32
N ALA A 234 7.10 14.24 26.89
CA ALA A 234 8.24 13.68 26.17
C ALA A 234 8.02 12.18 25.91
N LEU A 235 8.00 11.78 24.63
CA LEU A 235 7.97 10.37 24.23
C LEU A 235 9.33 9.71 24.49
N THR A 236 9.29 8.53 25.12
CA THR A 236 10.52 7.76 25.44
C THR A 236 10.97 6.91 24.24
N PRO A 237 12.28 6.66 24.06
CA PRO A 237 12.74 5.75 22.99
C PRO A 237 12.11 4.35 23.11
N GLY A 238 11.65 3.79 21.98
CA GLY A 238 11.06 2.45 21.93
C GLY A 238 9.59 2.36 22.41
N GLU A 239 8.94 3.49 22.71
CA GLU A 239 7.55 3.54 23.14
C GLU A 239 6.58 3.01 22.05
N PHE A 240 6.89 3.21 20.77
CA PHE A 240 6.12 2.65 19.66
C PHE A 240 6.15 1.11 19.66
N GLY A 241 7.33 0.51 19.81
CA GLY A 241 7.48 -0.94 19.93
C GLY A 241 6.75 -1.51 21.15
N ALA A 242 6.77 -0.82 22.29
CA ALA A 242 6.01 -1.20 23.48
C ALA A 242 4.48 -1.08 23.29
N PHE A 243 4.03 -0.01 22.60
CA PHE A 243 2.65 0.16 22.21
C PHE A 243 2.19 -1.02 21.36
N LEU A 244 2.92 -1.37 20.29
CA LEU A 244 2.61 -2.49 19.43
C LEU A 244 2.59 -3.82 20.21
N ALA A 245 3.61 -4.08 21.04
CA ALA A 245 3.70 -5.30 21.83
C ALA A 245 2.48 -5.50 22.74
N SER A 246 2.11 -4.47 23.52
CA SER A 246 1.02 -4.57 24.48
C SER A 246 -0.37 -4.62 23.84
N THR A 247 -0.50 -4.02 22.66
CA THR A 247 -1.77 -3.74 22.01
C THR A 247 -2.15 -4.84 21.02
N MET A 248 -1.19 -5.28 20.20
CA MET A 248 -1.37 -6.42 19.29
C MET A 248 -1.56 -7.73 20.07
N ALA A 249 -0.91 -7.89 21.23
CA ALA A 249 -1.16 -9.02 22.15
C ALA A 249 -2.65 -9.14 22.54
N LYS A 250 -3.31 -8.00 22.78
CA LYS A 250 -4.74 -7.98 23.15
C LYS A 250 -5.63 -8.32 21.96
N GLN A 251 -5.28 -7.83 20.77
CA GLN A 251 -6.03 -8.12 19.53
C GLN A 251 -5.89 -9.58 19.09
N ARG A 252 -4.74 -10.23 19.32
CA ARG A 252 -4.48 -11.64 18.96
C ARG A 252 -5.20 -12.69 19.82
N LYS A 253 -5.96 -12.29 20.86
CA LYS A 253 -6.67 -13.25 21.72
C LYS A 253 -7.76 -14.00 20.95
N CYS A 254 -7.39 -15.17 20.44
CA CYS A 254 -8.26 -16.07 19.70
C CYS A 254 -9.34 -16.70 20.59
N ILE A 255 -10.59 -16.67 20.15
CA ILE A 255 -11.65 -17.51 20.70
C ILE A 255 -11.39 -18.94 20.20
N LYS A 256 -11.17 -19.90 21.09
CA LYS A 256 -10.95 -21.31 20.72
C LYS A 256 -12.24 -22.11 20.88
N ALA A 257 -12.91 -22.49 19.79
CA ALA A 257 -14.09 -23.35 19.81
C ALA A 257 -13.75 -24.85 19.90
N MET A 258 -12.56 -25.24 19.44
CA MET A 258 -12.06 -26.61 19.37
C MET A 258 -10.53 -26.59 19.55
N GLN A 259 -9.93 -27.68 20.05
CA GLN A 259 -8.48 -27.79 20.23
C GLN A 259 -7.75 -28.18 18.94
N SER A 260 -8.30 -29.13 18.18
CA SER A 260 -7.74 -29.54 16.90
C SER A 260 -8.78 -30.15 15.97
N LEU A 261 -8.54 -30.01 14.66
CA LEU A 261 -9.23 -30.72 13.59
C LEU A 261 -8.16 -31.25 12.66
N GLY A 262 -8.20 -32.54 12.32
CA GLY A 262 -7.17 -33.20 11.53
C GLY A 262 -7.71 -34.31 10.65
N ILE A 263 -6.92 -34.70 9.65
CA ILE A 263 -7.17 -35.93 8.89
C ILE A 263 -6.79 -37.11 9.78
N SER A 264 -7.67 -38.11 9.87
CA SER A 264 -7.40 -39.30 10.68
C SER A 264 -6.29 -40.15 10.07
N GLY A 265 -5.49 -40.82 10.90
CA GLY A 265 -4.49 -41.80 10.46
C GLY A 265 -5.07 -43.03 9.74
N TRP A 266 -6.39 -43.21 9.76
CA TRP A 266 -7.11 -44.26 9.02
C TRP A 266 -7.31 -43.95 7.53
N ASN A 267 -6.79 -42.83 7.03
CA ASN A 267 -6.78 -42.52 5.59
C ASN A 267 -5.55 -43.16 4.89
N PRO A 268 -5.65 -43.48 3.58
CA PRO A 268 -6.81 -43.29 2.70
C PRO A 268 -7.92 -44.30 2.98
N VAL A 269 -9.18 -43.92 2.67
CA VAL A 269 -10.34 -44.80 2.85
C VAL A 269 -10.12 -46.13 2.09
N PRO A 270 -10.25 -47.31 2.74
CA PRO A 270 -10.12 -48.60 2.07
C PRO A 270 -11.15 -48.80 0.96
N ALA A 271 -10.79 -49.53 -0.11
CA ALA A 271 -11.66 -49.73 -1.28
C ALA A 271 -13.07 -50.24 -0.93
N TRP A 272 -13.19 -51.18 0.01
CA TRP A 272 -14.46 -51.74 0.47
C TRP A 272 -15.33 -50.75 1.25
N ARG A 273 -14.74 -49.71 1.85
CA ARG A 273 -15.46 -48.60 2.48
C ARG A 273 -15.85 -47.52 1.47
N ARG A 274 -15.02 -47.26 0.45
CA ARG A 274 -15.39 -46.36 -0.67
C ARG A 274 -16.65 -46.87 -1.39
N LEU A 275 -16.76 -48.19 -1.61
CA LEU A 275 -17.98 -48.80 -2.16
C LEU A 275 -19.22 -48.58 -1.28
N ARG A 276 -19.04 -48.36 0.02
CA ARG A 276 -20.11 -48.04 0.97
C ARG A 276 -20.36 -46.53 1.10
N GLY A 277 -19.67 -45.70 0.31
CA GLY A 277 -19.86 -44.25 0.23
C GLY A 277 -19.00 -43.43 1.20
N ASP A 278 -18.02 -44.03 1.88
CA ASP A 278 -17.05 -43.28 2.68
C ASP A 278 -16.05 -42.55 1.77
N ILE A 279 -15.81 -41.27 2.06
CA ILE A 279 -14.92 -40.39 1.29
C ILE A 279 -13.61 -40.13 2.05
N MET A 280 -13.72 -39.76 3.33
CA MET A 280 -12.57 -39.36 4.15
C MET A 280 -12.85 -39.59 5.64
N TYR A 281 -11.80 -39.88 6.43
CA TYR A 281 -11.89 -39.94 7.89
C TYR A 281 -11.21 -38.73 8.56
N LEU A 282 -11.85 -38.13 9.56
CA LEU A 282 -11.36 -36.97 10.29
C LEU A 282 -11.25 -37.29 11.80
N ASN A 283 -10.40 -36.55 12.50
CA ASN A 283 -10.32 -36.54 13.95
C ASN A 283 -10.50 -35.10 14.44
N ALA A 284 -11.34 -34.89 15.45
CA ALA A 284 -11.66 -33.59 16.02
C ALA A 284 -11.62 -33.64 17.56
N VAL A 285 -10.94 -32.69 18.19
CA VAL A 285 -10.80 -32.62 19.66
C VAL A 285 -11.48 -31.37 20.21
N THR A 286 -12.73 -31.47 20.68
CA THR A 286 -13.57 -30.34 21.12
C THR A 286 -13.24 -29.84 22.53
N GLY A 287 -12.60 -30.67 23.36
CA GLY A 287 -12.19 -30.32 24.72
C GLY A 287 -11.15 -31.31 25.27
N PRO A 288 -10.64 -31.09 26.51
CA PRO A 288 -9.50 -31.82 27.06
C PRO A 288 -9.61 -33.35 27.05
N ASN A 289 -10.84 -33.90 27.01
CA ASN A 289 -11.12 -35.34 27.03
C ASN A 289 -12.15 -35.78 25.96
N GLU A 290 -12.37 -34.99 24.92
CA GLU A 290 -13.41 -35.27 23.91
C GLU A 290 -12.79 -35.36 22.51
N SER A 291 -12.30 -36.56 22.16
CA SER A 291 -11.80 -36.90 20.82
C SER A 291 -12.90 -37.60 20.01
N LEU A 292 -13.20 -37.05 18.83
CA LEU A 292 -14.28 -37.48 17.95
C LEU A 292 -13.71 -37.97 16.63
N HIS A 293 -13.98 -39.24 16.31
CA HIS A 293 -13.65 -39.83 15.02
C HIS A 293 -14.83 -39.69 14.06
N ILE A 294 -14.62 -38.98 12.94
CA ILE A 294 -15.69 -38.56 12.02
C ILE A 294 -15.46 -39.22 10.66
N THR A 295 -16.55 -39.70 10.05
CA THR A 295 -16.56 -40.20 8.67
C THR A 295 -17.31 -39.22 7.79
N ALA A 296 -16.65 -38.76 6.73
CA ALA A 296 -17.27 -38.00 5.65
C ALA A 296 -17.81 -38.97 4.59
N THR A 297 -19.04 -38.72 4.16
CA THR A 297 -19.76 -39.50 3.13
C THR A 297 -20.39 -38.56 2.11
N ARG A 298 -20.94 -39.11 1.03
CA ARG A 298 -21.70 -38.32 0.04
C ARG A 298 -22.86 -37.50 0.64
N ASN A 299 -23.46 -37.96 1.75
CA ASN A 299 -24.61 -37.31 2.38
C ASN A 299 -24.21 -36.40 3.56
N GLY A 300 -22.91 -36.21 3.83
CA GLY A 300 -22.40 -35.42 4.96
C GLY A 300 -21.56 -36.23 5.95
N PHE A 301 -21.57 -35.81 7.21
CA PHE A 301 -20.64 -36.24 8.25
C PHE A 301 -21.34 -36.95 9.40
N TYR A 302 -20.70 -37.99 9.96
CA TYR A 302 -21.16 -38.67 11.18
C TYR A 302 -19.99 -39.16 12.05
N ILE A 303 -20.22 -39.37 13.35
CA ILE A 303 -19.24 -39.92 14.28
C ILE A 303 -19.26 -41.45 14.22
N ASN A 304 -18.10 -42.07 14.05
CA ASN A 304 -17.93 -43.52 14.10
C ASN A 304 -17.41 -43.98 15.49
N LYS A 305 -17.21 -45.28 15.67
CA LYS A 305 -16.71 -45.86 16.93
C LYS A 305 -15.20 -46.14 16.91
N SER A 306 -14.50 -45.69 15.87
CA SER A 306 -13.06 -45.84 15.79
C SER A 306 -12.37 -45.12 16.94
N THR A 307 -11.16 -45.55 17.25
CA THR A 307 -10.20 -44.88 18.12
C THR A 307 -8.91 -44.62 17.35
N ASP A 308 -7.92 -43.98 17.98
CA ASP A 308 -6.60 -43.79 17.38
C ASP A 308 -5.85 -45.12 17.11
N THR A 309 -6.27 -46.23 17.75
CA THR A 309 -5.60 -47.54 17.64
C THR A 309 -6.47 -48.64 17.04
N THR A 310 -7.80 -48.50 17.10
CA THR A 310 -8.75 -49.52 16.63
C THR A 310 -9.72 -48.92 15.63
N PHE A 311 -9.80 -49.49 14.43
CA PHE A 311 -10.72 -49.04 13.39
C PHE A 311 -12.09 -49.70 13.53
N ASP A 312 -13.11 -48.91 13.89
CA ASP A 312 -14.51 -49.33 13.93
C ASP A 312 -15.39 -48.28 13.21
N PRO A 313 -15.70 -48.48 11.91
CA PRO A 313 -16.44 -47.51 11.12
C PRO A 313 -17.95 -47.53 11.39
N THR A 314 -18.43 -48.27 12.41
CA THR A 314 -19.85 -48.31 12.76
C THR A 314 -20.33 -46.94 13.26
N ARG A 315 -21.52 -46.53 12.81
CA ARG A 315 -22.10 -45.21 13.08
C ARG A 315 -22.54 -45.09 14.54
N LYS A 316 -22.10 -44.02 15.22
CA LYS A 316 -22.48 -43.65 16.59
C LYS A 316 -23.47 -42.48 16.64
N SER A 317 -23.45 -41.58 15.66
CA SER A 317 -24.33 -40.40 15.57
C SER A 317 -25.21 -40.40 14.33
N ASN A 318 -26.21 -39.51 14.28
CA ASN A 318 -26.89 -39.18 13.03
C ASN A 318 -25.94 -38.50 12.04
N VAL A 319 -26.31 -38.55 10.74
CA VAL A 319 -25.60 -37.84 9.68
C VAL A 319 -26.07 -36.39 9.66
N SER A 320 -25.13 -35.45 9.63
CA SER A 320 -25.40 -34.03 9.39
C SER A 320 -24.68 -33.60 8.12
N HIS A 321 -25.34 -32.81 7.27
CA HIS A 321 -24.75 -32.33 6.03
C HIS A 321 -23.49 -31.47 6.27
N SER A 322 -23.56 -30.49 7.18
CA SER A 322 -22.41 -29.69 7.61
C SER A 322 -21.69 -30.26 8.84
N LEU A 323 -20.34 -30.22 8.81
CA LEU A 323 -19.47 -30.59 9.92
C LEU A 323 -19.69 -29.71 11.16
N ALA A 324 -19.91 -28.40 10.98
CA ALA A 324 -20.18 -27.49 12.10
C ALA A 324 -21.48 -27.85 12.83
N LYS A 325 -22.49 -28.31 12.09
CA LYS A 325 -23.76 -28.79 12.65
C LYS A 325 -23.58 -30.08 13.44
N LEU A 326 -22.80 -31.03 12.91
CA LEU A 326 -22.44 -32.25 13.64
C LEU A 326 -21.74 -31.92 14.97
N LEU A 327 -20.70 -31.07 14.93
CA LEU A 327 -19.93 -30.70 16.11
C LEU A 327 -20.78 -29.95 17.15
N SER A 328 -21.67 -29.07 16.70
CA SER A 328 -22.59 -28.33 17.58
C SER A 328 -23.62 -29.22 18.27
N GLN A 329 -24.06 -30.30 17.63
CA GLN A 329 -24.98 -31.27 18.23
C GLN A 329 -24.31 -32.12 19.31
N GLN A 330 -22.99 -32.31 19.24
CA GLN A 330 -22.25 -33.24 20.08
C GLN A 330 -21.61 -32.51 21.26
N SER A 331 -21.06 -31.31 21.05
CA SER A 331 -20.40 -30.52 22.08
C SER A 331 -21.13 -29.19 22.35
N PRO A 332 -21.78 -29.02 23.53
CA PRO A 332 -22.41 -27.75 23.91
C PRO A 332 -21.41 -26.59 24.02
N HIS A 333 -20.16 -26.88 24.38
CA HIS A 333 -19.09 -25.89 24.42
C HIS A 333 -18.80 -25.36 23.01
N PHE A 334 -18.64 -26.26 22.03
CA PHE A 334 -18.46 -25.89 20.63
C PHE A 334 -19.64 -25.04 20.14
N ALA A 335 -20.89 -25.47 20.37
CA ALA A 335 -22.07 -24.74 19.92
C ALA A 335 -22.13 -23.29 20.44
N LYS A 336 -21.88 -23.08 21.74
CA LYS A 336 -21.88 -21.74 22.35
C LYS A 336 -20.75 -20.86 21.82
N THR A 337 -19.55 -21.42 21.68
CA THR A 337 -18.38 -20.68 21.23
C THR A 337 -18.44 -20.36 19.73
N PHE A 338 -18.90 -21.32 18.92
CA PHE A 338 -19.13 -21.13 17.49
C PHE A 338 -20.21 -20.08 17.22
N ALA A 339 -21.32 -20.08 17.97
CA ALA A 339 -22.34 -19.03 17.85
C ALA A 339 -21.78 -17.63 18.12
N LYS A 340 -20.90 -17.47 19.11
CA LYS A 340 -20.21 -16.21 19.38
C LYS A 340 -19.29 -15.79 18.25
N MET A 341 -18.58 -16.73 17.62
CA MET A 341 -17.73 -16.45 16.45
C MET A 341 -18.55 -15.94 15.27
N ILE A 342 -19.69 -16.58 14.98
CA ILE A 342 -20.59 -16.16 13.90
C ILE A 342 -21.23 -14.79 14.20
N GLU A 343 -21.63 -14.54 15.46
CA GLU A 343 -22.16 -13.25 15.88
C GLU A 343 -21.11 -12.14 15.74
N GLN A 344 -19.86 -12.39 16.14
CA GLN A 344 -18.76 -11.47 15.91
C GLN A 344 -18.56 -11.22 14.42
N GLN A 345 -18.52 -12.27 13.58
CA GLN A 345 -18.38 -12.13 12.13
C GLN A 345 -19.52 -11.31 11.50
N GLN A 346 -20.74 -11.47 12.00
CA GLN A 346 -21.89 -10.64 11.61
C GLN A 346 -21.68 -9.15 11.97
N GLN A 347 -21.15 -8.86 13.15
CA GLN A 347 -20.82 -7.50 13.54
C GLN A 347 -19.74 -6.90 12.62
N LEU A 348 -18.76 -7.70 12.17
CA LEU A 348 -17.74 -7.25 11.22
C LEU A 348 -18.34 -6.81 9.87
N MET A 349 -19.33 -7.55 9.36
CA MET A 349 -20.00 -7.27 8.08
C MET A 349 -20.93 -6.06 8.12
N THR A 350 -21.41 -5.67 9.31
CA THR A 350 -22.43 -4.62 9.45
C THR A 350 -21.81 -3.23 9.62
N SER A 351 -20.54 -3.14 10.04
CA SER A 351 -19.82 -1.88 10.24
C SER A 351 -18.86 -1.60 9.07
N PRO A 352 -19.01 -0.48 8.33
CA PRO A 352 -18.11 -0.12 7.22
C PRO A 352 -16.63 -0.09 7.62
N LEU A 353 -16.34 0.31 8.85
CA LEU A 353 -14.97 0.38 9.39
C LEU A 353 -14.39 -0.99 9.68
N THR A 354 -15.20 -1.88 10.23
CA THR A 354 -14.76 -3.24 10.53
C THR A 354 -14.62 -4.08 9.26
N SER A 355 -15.37 -3.71 8.21
CA SER A 355 -15.11 -4.15 6.85
C SER A 355 -13.72 -3.69 6.38
N ALA A 356 -13.40 -2.38 6.47
CA ALA A 356 -12.09 -1.86 6.04
C ALA A 356 -10.88 -2.49 6.75
N GLU A 357 -11.01 -2.93 8.00
CA GLU A 357 -9.93 -3.65 8.73
C GLU A 357 -9.68 -5.08 8.18
N LYS A 358 -10.66 -5.68 7.51
CA LYS A 358 -10.67 -7.12 7.18
C LYS A 358 -10.90 -7.45 5.72
N VAL A 359 -11.30 -6.49 4.89
CA VAL A 359 -11.42 -6.64 3.44
C VAL A 359 -10.08 -7.14 2.89
N PRO A 360 -10.08 -8.23 2.09
CA PRO A 360 -8.85 -8.76 1.51
C PRO A 360 -8.21 -7.74 0.57
N ILE A 361 -6.88 -7.68 0.57
CA ILE A 361 -6.11 -6.86 -0.36
C ILE A 361 -5.83 -7.75 -1.58
N LEU A 362 -6.41 -7.40 -2.73
CA LEU A 362 -6.44 -8.28 -3.91
C LEU A 362 -5.66 -7.76 -5.12
N THR A 363 -5.39 -6.46 -5.19
CA THR A 363 -4.82 -5.77 -6.37
C THR A 363 -3.44 -5.19 -6.12
N THR A 364 -2.91 -5.36 -4.90
CA THR A 364 -1.59 -4.89 -4.49
C THR A 364 -1.06 -5.77 -3.35
N MET A 365 0.18 -5.54 -2.93
CA MET A 365 0.79 -6.25 -1.81
C MET A 365 0.50 -5.55 -0.49
N PRO A 366 0.12 -6.28 0.57
CA PRO A 366 -0.04 -5.71 1.92
C PRO A 366 1.31 -5.25 2.50
N ALA A 367 1.27 -4.32 3.45
CA ALA A 367 2.47 -3.87 4.14
C ALA A 367 3.09 -4.98 5.00
N ALA A 368 4.38 -5.22 4.81
CA ALA A 368 5.19 -6.05 5.69
C ALA A 368 5.79 -5.18 6.82
N ASN A 369 5.14 -5.17 7.98
CA ASN A 369 5.59 -4.38 9.13
C ASN A 369 6.94 -4.90 9.66
N TRP A 370 7.92 -4.01 9.84
CA TRP A 370 9.24 -4.40 10.36
C TRP A 370 9.22 -4.77 11.85
N LEU A 371 8.27 -4.24 12.63
CA LEU A 371 7.98 -4.69 13.99
C LEU A 371 6.70 -5.52 14.01
N VAL A 372 6.81 -6.72 14.58
CA VAL A 372 5.68 -7.62 14.77
C VAL A 372 5.63 -8.10 16.21
N HIS A 373 4.43 -8.25 16.75
CA HIS A 373 4.30 -8.83 18.08
C HIS A 373 4.66 -10.32 18.04
N MET A 374 5.44 -10.80 19.01
CA MET A 374 5.70 -12.22 19.21
C MET A 374 5.88 -12.47 20.72
N ASP A 375 5.07 -13.38 21.26
CA ASP A 375 5.10 -13.86 22.64
C ASP A 375 5.77 -15.25 22.74
N GLY A 376 6.10 -15.87 21.61
CA GLY A 376 6.88 -17.11 21.48
C GLY A 376 6.17 -18.40 21.92
N THR A 377 5.22 -18.31 22.85
CA THR A 377 4.49 -19.46 23.43
C THR A 377 3.05 -19.60 22.93
N THR A 378 2.41 -18.49 22.56
CA THR A 378 1.02 -18.42 22.11
C THR A 378 0.87 -18.31 20.59
N ASP A 379 1.94 -17.99 19.87
CA ASP A 379 1.91 -17.73 18.43
C ASP A 379 1.95 -19.02 17.58
N HIS A 380 2.70 -20.05 18.02
CA HIS A 380 2.75 -21.34 17.34
C HIS A 380 1.70 -22.31 17.90
N LEU A 381 0.44 -22.09 17.56
CA LEU A 381 -0.67 -22.95 17.97
C LEU A 381 -0.61 -24.33 17.31
N TYR A 382 -0.92 -25.39 18.06
CA TYR A 382 -1.05 -26.75 17.54
C TYR A 382 -2.14 -26.82 16.46
N ASP A 383 -1.78 -27.28 15.27
CA ASP A 383 -2.69 -27.49 14.15
C ASP A 383 -2.29 -28.79 13.43
N SER A 384 -3.12 -29.83 13.58
CA SER A 384 -2.89 -31.13 12.95
C SER A 384 -2.94 -31.11 11.42
N LEU A 385 -3.59 -30.11 10.80
CA LEU A 385 -3.63 -29.98 9.34
C LEU A 385 -2.39 -29.28 8.77
N ARG A 386 -1.67 -28.50 9.58
CA ARG A 386 -0.45 -27.79 9.14
C ARG A 386 0.64 -28.75 8.65
N GLY A 387 0.84 -29.84 9.39
CA GLY A 387 1.84 -30.85 9.03
C GLY A 387 1.54 -31.59 7.73
N LEU A 388 0.26 -31.71 7.35
CA LEU A 388 -0.11 -32.28 6.07
C LEU A 388 0.31 -31.33 4.94
N GLY A 389 -0.03 -30.03 5.05
CA GLY A 389 0.41 -28.96 4.14
C GLY A 389 1.91 -29.00 3.84
N ALA A 390 2.72 -29.05 4.90
CA ALA A 390 4.18 -29.09 4.76
C ALA A 390 4.70 -30.30 3.96
N VAL A 391 4.03 -31.46 4.01
CA VAL A 391 4.52 -32.70 3.37
C VAL A 391 4.22 -32.78 1.87
N ALA A 392 3.18 -32.12 1.37
CA ALA A 392 2.85 -32.11 -0.07
C ALA A 392 3.05 -30.74 -0.75
N GLY A 393 4.04 -29.97 -0.27
CA GLY A 393 4.59 -28.83 -1.00
C GLY A 393 3.94 -27.47 -0.70
N GLY A 394 3.25 -27.32 0.43
CA GLY A 394 2.75 -26.01 0.88
C GLY A 394 1.44 -26.09 1.68
N GLU A 395 1.11 -25.03 2.41
CA GLU A 395 -0.11 -24.96 3.24
C GLU A 395 -1.44 -25.04 2.45
N ASN A 396 -1.35 -24.99 1.11
CA ASN A 396 -2.48 -24.98 0.19
C ASN A 396 -2.76 -26.35 -0.48
N ILE A 397 -2.38 -27.48 0.12
CA ILE A 397 -2.70 -28.85 -0.37
C ILE A 397 -4.17 -29.10 -0.74
N LEU A 398 -5.08 -28.31 -0.19
CA LEU A 398 -6.52 -28.45 -0.41
C LEU A 398 -7.06 -27.43 -1.42
N GLU A 399 -6.24 -26.48 -1.89
CA GLU A 399 -6.51 -25.78 -3.15
C GLU A 399 -6.22 -26.76 -4.29
N THR A 400 -7.25 -26.98 -5.09
CA THR A 400 -7.24 -27.83 -6.28
C THR A 400 -6.11 -27.55 -7.28
N SER A 401 -5.39 -26.42 -7.17
CA SER A 401 -4.36 -25.99 -8.10
C SER A 401 -3.11 -26.88 -8.13
N ALA A 402 -2.76 -27.54 -7.02
CA ALA A 402 -1.58 -28.40 -6.98
C ALA A 402 -1.75 -29.74 -7.74
N LEU A 403 -2.98 -30.14 -8.07
CA LEU A 403 -3.28 -31.44 -8.66
C LEU A 403 -4.14 -31.40 -9.95
N ASP A 404 -4.94 -30.35 -10.21
CA ASP A 404 -5.95 -30.40 -11.29
C ASP A 404 -5.65 -29.57 -12.57
N SER A 405 -4.71 -28.63 -12.61
CA SER A 405 -4.19 -28.05 -13.87
C SER A 405 -3.04 -27.09 -13.57
N MET A 406 -1.90 -27.22 -14.26
CA MET A 406 -0.85 -26.20 -14.17
C MET A 406 -1.40 -24.88 -14.70
N HIS A 407 -1.39 -23.83 -13.88
CA HIS A 407 -2.00 -22.54 -14.22
C HIS A 407 -1.18 -21.84 -15.31
N ASP A 408 -1.83 -21.31 -16.37
CA ASP A 408 -1.16 -20.57 -17.45
C ASP A 408 -1.30 -19.07 -17.20
N TRP A 409 -0.37 -18.53 -16.41
CA TRP A 409 -0.33 -17.11 -16.05
C TRP A 409 -0.25 -16.18 -17.25
N ASN A 410 0.48 -16.58 -18.31
CA ASN A 410 0.62 -15.72 -19.47
C ASN A 410 -0.71 -15.63 -20.22
N GLU A 411 -1.36 -16.76 -20.50
CA GLU A 411 -2.64 -16.73 -21.22
C GLU A 411 -3.69 -15.94 -20.46
N GLU A 412 -3.84 -16.18 -19.15
CA GLU A 412 -4.80 -15.46 -18.31
C GLU A 412 -4.56 -13.93 -18.34
N LEU A 413 -3.33 -13.49 -18.09
CA LEU A 413 -2.99 -12.07 -18.07
C LEU A 413 -3.14 -11.41 -19.44
N GLN A 414 -2.75 -12.08 -20.52
CA GLN A 414 -2.92 -11.52 -21.87
C GLN A 414 -4.39 -11.45 -22.28
N VAL A 415 -5.23 -12.41 -21.88
CA VAL A 415 -6.69 -12.35 -22.14
C VAL A 415 -7.30 -11.12 -21.49
N TYR A 416 -7.04 -10.88 -20.19
CA TYR A 416 -7.57 -9.69 -19.52
C TYR A 416 -7.04 -8.40 -20.13
N ARG A 417 -5.75 -8.35 -20.50
CA ARG A 417 -5.16 -7.18 -21.16
C ARG A 417 -5.78 -6.89 -22.52
N MET A 418 -6.02 -7.90 -23.35
CA MET A 418 -6.67 -7.70 -24.66
C MET A 418 -8.10 -7.21 -24.49
N GLN A 419 -8.83 -7.77 -23.51
CA GLN A 419 -10.18 -7.34 -23.19
C GLN A 419 -10.22 -5.89 -22.68
N SER A 420 -9.20 -5.43 -21.94
CA SER A 420 -9.08 -4.04 -21.49
C SER A 420 -8.62 -3.07 -22.59
N GLN A 421 -8.19 -3.55 -23.75
CA GLN A 421 -7.74 -2.73 -24.91
C GLN A 421 -8.83 -2.58 -26.00
N VAL A 422 -10.07 -2.99 -25.73
CA VAL A 422 -11.21 -2.83 -26.66
C VAL A 422 -11.73 -1.40 -26.60
N ASN A 423 -12.05 -0.79 -27.75
CA ASN A 423 -12.46 0.62 -27.86
C ASN A 423 -13.83 0.88 -27.22
N ASP A 424 -13.99 2.08 -26.65
CA ASP A 424 -15.23 2.60 -26.05
C ASP A 424 -16.43 2.65 -27.02
N GLU A 425 -16.19 2.69 -28.34
CA GLU A 425 -17.26 2.78 -29.35
C GLU A 425 -18.01 1.45 -29.61
N GLU A 426 -17.40 0.29 -29.34
CA GLU A 426 -18.03 -1.03 -29.51
C GLU A 426 -18.62 -1.59 -28.20
N ALA A 427 -18.15 -1.11 -27.05
CA ALA A 427 -18.63 -1.50 -25.73
C ALA A 427 -19.51 -0.39 -25.16
N GLY A 428 -20.81 -0.41 -25.49
CA GLY A 428 -21.79 0.61 -25.06
C GLY A 428 -22.02 0.74 -23.54
N ASP A 429 -21.10 0.28 -22.70
CA ASP A 429 -21.12 0.47 -21.24
C ASP A 429 -19.68 0.45 -20.67
N GLY A 430 -19.18 1.62 -20.26
CA GLY A 430 -17.85 1.82 -19.67
C GLY A 430 -17.62 1.04 -18.36
N SER A 431 -18.69 0.54 -17.73
CA SER A 431 -18.62 -0.33 -16.54
C SER A 431 -17.79 -1.60 -16.76
N ASN A 432 -17.80 -2.14 -17.98
CA ASN A 432 -17.10 -3.38 -18.32
C ASN A 432 -15.58 -3.23 -18.39
N LEU A 433 -15.07 -2.02 -18.65
CA LEU A 433 -13.63 -1.76 -18.75
C LEU A 433 -12.95 -1.88 -17.38
N HIS A 434 -13.50 -1.21 -16.36
CA HIS A 434 -12.98 -1.24 -15.00
C HIS A 434 -13.01 -2.65 -14.39
N MET A 435 -14.07 -3.42 -14.68
CA MET A 435 -14.15 -4.82 -14.26
C MET A 435 -13.02 -5.69 -14.85
N ARG A 436 -12.67 -5.49 -16.13
CA ARG A 436 -11.56 -6.20 -16.79
C ARG A 436 -10.21 -5.76 -16.24
N ALA A 437 -10.03 -4.46 -16.03
CA ALA A 437 -8.83 -3.89 -15.40
C ALA A 437 -8.62 -4.46 -13.99
N ARG A 438 -9.70 -4.63 -13.21
CA ARG A 438 -9.67 -5.30 -11.91
C ARG A 438 -9.24 -6.75 -12.01
N GLN A 439 -9.79 -7.51 -12.96
CA GLN A 439 -9.39 -8.91 -13.16
C GLN A 439 -7.90 -9.02 -13.48
N TYR A 440 -7.37 -8.16 -14.34
CA TYR A 440 -5.93 -8.09 -14.62
C TYR A 440 -5.12 -7.78 -13.36
N ALA A 441 -5.49 -6.75 -12.59
CA ALA A 441 -4.77 -6.37 -11.37
C ALA A 441 -4.78 -7.47 -10.31
N MET A 442 -5.90 -8.20 -10.17
CA MET A 442 -6.04 -9.34 -9.28
C MET A 442 -5.17 -10.53 -9.72
N ALA A 443 -5.29 -10.95 -10.99
CA ALA A 443 -4.49 -12.04 -11.55
C ALA A 443 -2.98 -11.73 -11.47
N PHE A 444 -2.58 -10.48 -11.72
CA PHE A 444 -1.18 -10.08 -11.62
C PHE A 444 -0.66 -10.13 -10.18
N THR A 445 -1.47 -9.71 -9.20
CA THR A 445 -1.12 -9.83 -7.78
C THR A 445 -0.97 -11.29 -7.36
N GLN A 446 -1.83 -12.17 -7.86
CA GLN A 446 -1.73 -13.62 -7.63
C GLN A 446 -0.47 -14.22 -8.28
N PHE A 447 -0.12 -13.80 -9.51
CA PHE A 447 1.13 -14.18 -10.15
C PHE A 447 2.34 -13.77 -9.30
N VAL A 448 2.33 -12.55 -8.76
CA VAL A 448 3.40 -12.06 -7.87
C VAL A 448 3.50 -12.92 -6.61
N HIS A 449 2.36 -13.27 -5.99
CA HIS A 449 2.36 -14.14 -4.82
C HIS A 449 2.94 -15.53 -5.13
N ALA A 450 2.54 -16.13 -6.25
CA ALA A 450 3.11 -17.39 -6.73
C ALA A 450 4.61 -17.26 -7.00
N ALA A 451 5.06 -16.20 -7.67
CA ALA A 451 6.47 -15.94 -7.90
C ALA A 451 7.27 -15.85 -6.59
N THR A 452 6.72 -15.20 -5.56
CA THR A 452 7.37 -15.12 -4.25
C THR A 452 7.49 -16.49 -3.57
N GLN A 453 6.44 -17.31 -3.61
CA GLN A 453 6.47 -18.68 -3.06
C GLN A 453 7.47 -19.58 -3.81
N GLY A 454 7.51 -19.48 -5.14
CA GLY A 454 8.51 -20.19 -5.94
C GLY A 454 9.94 -19.77 -5.60
N ALA A 455 10.19 -18.46 -5.41
CA ALA A 455 11.50 -17.95 -5.01
C ALA A 455 11.94 -18.45 -3.63
N LEU A 456 11.01 -18.49 -2.66
CA LEU A 456 11.25 -19.09 -1.33
C LEU A 456 11.57 -20.58 -1.45
N GLY A 457 10.76 -21.32 -2.21
CA GLY A 457 10.93 -22.76 -2.41
C GLY A 457 12.26 -23.14 -3.06
N ILE A 458 12.80 -22.30 -3.96
CA ILE A 458 14.13 -22.46 -4.57
C ILE A 458 15.23 -22.31 -3.51
N LEU A 459 15.14 -21.30 -2.65
CA LEU A 459 16.15 -21.06 -1.61
C LEU A 459 16.13 -22.13 -0.51
N ASP A 460 14.96 -22.66 -0.19
CA ASP A 460 14.81 -23.74 0.79
C ASP A 460 15.15 -25.12 0.19
N GLY A 461 15.43 -25.20 -1.11
CA GLY A 461 15.79 -26.43 -1.82
C GLY A 461 14.62 -27.38 -2.06
N SER A 462 13.39 -26.90 -1.91
CA SER A 462 12.16 -27.67 -2.19
C SER A 462 11.88 -27.79 -3.70
N ILE A 463 12.33 -26.82 -4.49
CA ILE A 463 12.21 -26.82 -5.95
C ILE A 463 13.54 -27.23 -6.56
N LEU A 464 13.52 -28.29 -7.36
CA LEU A 464 14.71 -28.80 -8.05
C LEU A 464 14.99 -27.98 -9.32
N PRO A 465 16.27 -27.79 -9.68
CA PRO A 465 16.63 -27.12 -10.93
C PRO A 465 16.22 -27.97 -12.13
N LEU A 466 15.73 -27.31 -13.18
CA LEU A 466 15.39 -27.93 -14.48
C LEU A 466 16.66 -28.28 -15.27
N VAL A 467 17.64 -27.38 -15.25
CA VAL A 467 18.94 -27.54 -15.89
C VAL A 467 20.02 -27.10 -14.89
N ILE A 468 21.03 -27.95 -14.70
CA ILE A 468 22.25 -27.61 -13.97
C ILE A 468 23.26 -27.16 -15.03
N GLY A 469 23.75 -25.92 -14.95
CA GLY A 469 24.71 -25.39 -15.91
C GLY A 469 26.03 -26.18 -15.93
N ASP A 470 26.82 -26.00 -17.00
CA ASP A 470 28.02 -26.80 -17.33
C ASP A 470 29.10 -26.89 -16.24
N ASN A 471 29.03 -26.06 -15.19
CA ASN A 471 30.04 -25.93 -14.13
C ASN A 471 29.58 -26.41 -12.74
N ASP A 472 28.43 -27.09 -12.60
CA ASP A 472 27.84 -27.50 -11.30
C ASP A 472 27.61 -26.34 -10.30
N LYS A 473 27.72 -25.08 -10.76
CA LYS A 473 27.44 -23.90 -9.94
C LYS A 473 25.94 -23.73 -9.80
N LYS A 474 25.43 -23.83 -8.57
CA LYS A 474 24.02 -23.57 -8.22
C LYS A 474 23.51 -22.19 -8.67
N ASP A 475 24.41 -21.23 -8.89
CA ASP A 475 24.08 -19.87 -9.33
C ASP A 475 23.70 -19.81 -10.82
N ASP A 476 24.03 -20.82 -11.63
CA ASP A 476 23.69 -20.90 -13.06
C ASP A 476 22.43 -21.75 -13.35
N ALA A 477 21.78 -22.23 -12.28
CA ALA A 477 20.63 -23.11 -12.39
C ALA A 477 19.36 -22.36 -12.81
N LEU A 478 18.55 -23.01 -13.64
CA LEU A 478 17.22 -22.56 -14.04
C LEU A 478 16.16 -23.39 -13.31
N PHE A 479 15.08 -22.76 -12.86
CA PHE A 479 14.01 -23.44 -12.12
C PHE A 479 12.65 -23.15 -12.76
N MET A 480 11.71 -24.08 -12.56
CA MET A 480 10.33 -23.92 -13.01
C MET A 480 9.39 -24.37 -11.91
N TRP A 481 8.41 -23.53 -11.55
CA TRP A 481 7.38 -23.85 -10.58
C TRP A 481 6.11 -23.10 -10.91
N ASN A 482 4.96 -23.79 -10.91
CA ASN A 482 3.66 -23.24 -11.28
C ASN A 482 3.66 -22.47 -12.63
N ASN A 483 4.34 -23.02 -13.65
CA ASN A 483 4.57 -22.40 -14.97
C ASN A 483 5.26 -21.02 -14.94
N ILE A 484 5.95 -20.70 -13.84
CA ILE A 484 6.82 -19.54 -13.73
C ILE A 484 8.26 -20.03 -13.86
N PHE A 485 9.01 -19.37 -14.72
CA PHE A 485 10.44 -19.58 -14.92
C PHE A 485 11.24 -18.69 -13.96
N PHE A 486 12.22 -19.28 -13.29
CA PHE A 486 13.08 -18.57 -12.34
C PHE A 486 14.54 -18.67 -12.72
N SER A 487 15.24 -17.55 -12.63
CA SER A 487 16.68 -17.46 -12.86
C SER A 487 17.35 -16.52 -11.87
N PHE A 488 18.64 -16.77 -11.59
CA PHE A 488 19.49 -15.83 -10.89
C PHE A 488 20.10 -14.87 -11.90
N PRO A 489 20.03 -13.53 -11.72
CA PRO A 489 20.76 -12.59 -12.57
C PRO A 489 22.26 -12.91 -12.64
N GLU A 490 22.82 -13.46 -11.57
CA GLU A 490 24.23 -13.83 -11.50
C GLU A 490 24.68 -14.86 -12.57
N SER A 491 23.78 -15.60 -13.20
CA SER A 491 24.11 -16.49 -14.33
C SER A 491 24.51 -15.72 -15.59
N SER A 492 24.04 -14.47 -15.72
CA SER A 492 24.27 -13.62 -16.90
C SER A 492 25.49 -12.71 -16.78
N VAL A 493 26.36 -12.91 -15.78
CA VAL A 493 27.46 -11.99 -15.43
C VAL A 493 28.44 -11.74 -16.58
N ALA A 494 28.72 -12.75 -17.41
CA ALA A 494 29.62 -12.59 -18.55
C ALA A 494 29.07 -11.61 -19.60
N ARG A 495 27.74 -11.61 -19.84
CA ARG A 495 27.07 -10.63 -20.72
C ARG A 495 27.33 -9.19 -20.28
N PHE A 496 27.43 -8.96 -18.97
CA PHE A 496 27.62 -7.63 -18.38
C PHE A 496 29.08 -7.30 -18.04
N ALA A 497 30.06 -8.05 -18.55
CA ALA A 497 31.47 -7.82 -18.23
C ALA A 497 31.96 -6.42 -18.65
N LYS A 498 31.56 -5.94 -19.84
CA LYS A 498 31.93 -4.59 -20.35
C LYS A 498 31.30 -3.47 -19.54
N GLU A 499 30.06 -3.67 -19.10
CA GLU A 499 29.25 -2.67 -18.38
C GLU A 499 29.45 -2.75 -16.86
N GLY A 500 30.08 -3.81 -16.41
CA GLY A 500 30.35 -4.14 -15.03
C GLY A 500 31.40 -3.30 -14.34
N HIS A 501 32.16 -2.48 -15.07
CA HIS A 501 33.35 -1.78 -14.56
C HIS A 501 34.18 -2.69 -13.62
N GLN A 502 34.09 -2.51 -12.29
CA GLN A 502 34.78 -3.31 -11.27
C GLN A 502 33.96 -4.46 -10.68
N ASP A 503 32.63 -4.44 -10.82
CA ASP A 503 31.72 -5.49 -10.35
C ASP A 503 30.62 -5.80 -11.39
N PRO A 504 30.88 -6.71 -12.35
CA PRO A 504 29.90 -7.18 -13.33
C PRO A 504 28.60 -7.75 -12.72
N ARG A 505 28.63 -8.22 -11.46
CA ARG A 505 27.42 -8.68 -10.77
C ARG A 505 26.53 -7.51 -10.36
N ALA A 506 27.10 -6.36 -10.04
CA ALA A 506 26.35 -5.15 -9.75
C ALA A 506 25.56 -4.68 -10.98
N ALA A 507 26.18 -4.69 -12.17
CA ALA A 507 25.51 -4.35 -13.43
C ALA A 507 24.32 -5.28 -13.72
N SER A 508 24.54 -6.60 -13.72
CA SER A 508 23.49 -7.60 -13.94
C SER A 508 22.31 -7.43 -12.96
N ARG A 509 22.61 -7.22 -11.67
CA ARG A 509 21.58 -6.99 -10.67
C ARG A 509 20.77 -5.72 -10.96
N VAL A 510 21.42 -4.64 -11.39
CA VAL A 510 20.73 -3.40 -11.75
C VAL A 510 19.86 -3.60 -12.99
N HIS A 511 20.34 -4.30 -14.02
CA HIS A 511 19.56 -4.65 -15.22
C HIS A 511 18.25 -5.35 -14.88
N ALA A 512 18.27 -6.39 -14.04
CA ALA A 512 17.06 -7.09 -13.61
C ALA A 512 16.03 -6.12 -12.96
N GLY A 513 16.51 -5.17 -12.15
CA GLY A 513 15.63 -4.17 -11.53
C GLY A 513 15.11 -3.11 -12.51
N LYS A 514 15.89 -2.79 -13.54
CA LYS A 514 15.52 -1.84 -14.60
C LYS A 514 14.59 -2.46 -15.63
N ASP A 515 14.67 -3.76 -15.85
CA ASP A 515 13.77 -4.52 -16.74
C ASP A 515 12.30 -4.36 -16.31
N VAL A 516 12.00 -4.59 -15.01
CA VAL A 516 10.66 -4.34 -14.45
C VAL A 516 10.21 -2.88 -14.62
N ALA A 517 11.14 -1.91 -14.50
CA ALA A 517 10.82 -0.50 -14.72
C ALA A 517 10.53 -0.19 -16.19
N GLY A 518 11.25 -0.83 -17.12
CA GLY A 518 11.01 -0.74 -18.56
C GLY A 518 9.69 -1.38 -18.97
N ILE A 519 9.33 -2.54 -18.39
CA ILE A 519 8.02 -3.19 -18.59
C ILE A 519 6.90 -2.22 -18.20
N ARG A 520 6.97 -1.60 -17.01
CA ARG A 520 5.99 -0.60 -16.56
C ARG A 520 5.86 0.56 -17.55
N LEU A 521 6.99 1.05 -18.10
CA LEU A 521 6.99 2.15 -19.05
C LEU A 521 6.33 1.76 -20.37
N VAL A 522 6.68 0.60 -20.93
CA VAL A 522 6.08 0.09 -22.17
C VAL A 522 4.59 -0.24 -21.98
N GLU A 523 4.19 -0.77 -20.83
CA GLU A 523 2.79 -1.02 -20.49
C GLU A 523 1.99 0.28 -20.37
N SER A 524 2.54 1.33 -19.76
CA SER A 524 1.87 2.65 -19.69
C SER A 524 1.63 3.30 -21.05
N ALA A 525 2.43 2.96 -22.08
CA ALA A 525 2.19 3.42 -23.44
C ALA A 525 0.92 2.79 -24.05
N ASN A 526 0.41 1.69 -23.49
CA ASN A 526 -0.82 1.00 -23.88
C ASN A 526 -1.02 0.89 -25.41
N VAL A 527 -0.04 0.28 -26.09
CA VAL A 527 -0.10 0.04 -27.54
C VAL A 527 -0.81 -1.29 -27.82
N LYS A 528 -1.83 -1.26 -28.68
CA LYS A 528 -2.63 -2.44 -29.06
C LYS A 528 -1.81 -3.43 -29.90
N GLY A 529 -1.94 -4.71 -29.60
CA GLY A 529 -1.30 -5.80 -30.34
C GLY A 529 0.17 -6.04 -30.00
N LEU A 530 0.70 -5.38 -28.98
CA LEU A 530 2.01 -5.65 -28.41
C LEU A 530 1.89 -6.05 -26.93
N HIS A 531 2.59 -7.11 -26.56
CA HIS A 531 2.54 -7.71 -25.25
C HIS A 531 3.90 -7.66 -24.57
N THR A 532 3.90 -7.58 -23.25
CA THR A 532 5.07 -7.72 -22.39
C THR A 532 4.95 -9.02 -21.61
N MET A 533 6.10 -9.56 -21.20
CA MET A 533 6.16 -10.76 -20.37
C MET A 533 5.99 -10.38 -18.90
N PRO A 534 4.98 -10.93 -18.18
CA PRO A 534 4.84 -10.71 -16.75
C PRO A 534 6.12 -11.10 -16.01
N THR A 535 6.67 -10.15 -15.26
CA THR A 535 7.98 -10.29 -14.61
C THR A 535 7.92 -9.74 -13.18
N ALA A 536 8.45 -10.51 -12.24
CA ALA A 536 8.67 -10.13 -10.85
C ALA A 536 10.13 -10.37 -10.47
N VAL A 537 10.71 -9.45 -9.68
CA VAL A 537 12.06 -9.56 -9.15
C VAL A 537 11.98 -9.62 -7.64
N ILE A 538 12.49 -10.70 -7.06
CA ILE A 538 12.41 -10.99 -5.63
C ILE A 538 13.82 -10.94 -5.03
N ASP A 539 14.05 -10.04 -4.07
CA ASP A 539 15.27 -9.95 -3.27
C ASP A 539 15.05 -10.66 -1.92
N ILE A 540 15.82 -11.71 -1.60
CA ILE A 540 15.72 -12.45 -0.33
C ILE A 540 17.05 -13.15 0.02
N LYS A 541 17.42 -13.23 1.32
CA LYS A 541 18.69 -13.81 1.81
C LYS A 541 19.92 -13.31 1.02
N GLY A 542 19.96 -12.02 0.70
CA GLY A 542 21.04 -11.41 -0.10
C GLY A 542 21.02 -11.72 -1.61
N ARG A 543 20.22 -12.69 -2.05
CA ARG A 543 20.06 -13.12 -3.44
C ARG A 543 19.00 -12.29 -4.16
N ARG A 544 19.08 -12.23 -5.49
CA ARG A 544 18.01 -11.73 -6.36
C ARG A 544 17.56 -12.87 -7.25
N ILE A 545 16.25 -13.05 -7.39
CA ILE A 545 15.66 -14.05 -8.29
C ILE A 545 14.73 -13.30 -9.24
N VAL A 546 14.85 -13.58 -10.54
CA VAL A 546 13.95 -13.08 -11.58
C VAL A 546 12.94 -14.18 -11.86
N ALA A 547 11.67 -13.83 -11.79
CA ALA A 547 10.54 -14.72 -12.03
C ALA A 547 9.74 -14.20 -13.24
N GLN A 548 9.59 -15.03 -14.27
CA GLN A 548 8.99 -14.64 -15.54
C GLN A 548 8.01 -15.71 -16.03
N CYS A 549 6.90 -15.29 -16.64
CA CYS A 549 6.03 -16.23 -17.34
C CYS A 549 6.70 -16.76 -18.62
N LEU A 550 6.30 -17.94 -19.07
CA LEU A 550 6.78 -18.50 -20.33
C LEU A 550 5.98 -17.95 -21.51
N ILE A 551 6.68 -17.58 -22.59
CA ILE A 551 6.03 -17.28 -23.88
C ILE A 551 5.69 -18.63 -24.57
N PRO A 552 4.46 -18.81 -25.06
CA PRO A 552 4.05 -20.02 -25.76
C PRO A 552 4.97 -20.34 -26.96
N GLY A 553 5.48 -21.58 -27.01
CA GLY A 553 6.30 -22.09 -28.11
C GLY A 553 7.81 -22.01 -27.92
N ILE A 554 8.33 -21.40 -26.84
CA ILE A 554 9.77 -21.31 -26.59
C ILE A 554 10.40 -22.68 -26.27
N LEU A 555 9.80 -23.47 -25.40
CA LEU A 555 10.38 -24.74 -24.93
C LEU A 555 10.15 -25.93 -25.89
N GLY A 556 9.27 -25.77 -26.88
CA GLY A 556 8.84 -26.85 -27.78
C GLY A 556 9.45 -26.82 -29.19
N ASN A 557 10.25 -25.80 -29.53
CA ASN A 557 10.85 -25.67 -30.86
C ASN A 557 12.34 -26.09 -30.85
N PRO A 558 12.73 -27.16 -31.58
CA PRO A 558 14.15 -27.53 -31.72
C PRO A 558 15.01 -26.47 -32.42
N GLU A 559 14.40 -25.54 -33.18
CA GLU A 559 15.10 -24.38 -33.79
C GLU A 559 15.16 -23.14 -32.86
N GLY A 560 14.56 -23.19 -31.67
CA GLY A 560 14.42 -22.04 -30.75
C GLY A 560 13.41 -20.99 -31.22
N ALA A 561 13.03 -20.06 -30.32
CA ALA A 561 12.20 -18.92 -30.71
C ALA A 561 13.03 -17.90 -31.51
N LYS A 562 12.59 -17.58 -32.73
CA LYS A 562 13.31 -16.66 -33.62
C LYS A 562 13.08 -15.23 -33.15
N ILE A 563 14.15 -14.56 -32.71
CA ILE A 563 14.14 -13.13 -32.44
C ILE A 563 13.90 -12.41 -33.76
N VAL A 564 12.87 -11.56 -33.82
CA VAL A 564 12.47 -10.82 -35.02
C VAL A 564 12.79 -9.33 -34.94
N TYR A 565 13.12 -8.84 -33.75
CA TYR A 565 13.45 -7.44 -33.48
C TYR A 565 14.51 -7.36 -32.37
N GLY A 566 15.56 -6.57 -32.57
CA GLY A 566 16.67 -6.39 -31.63
C GLY A 566 17.83 -7.36 -31.82
N SER A 567 18.72 -7.41 -30.84
CA SER A 567 19.93 -8.24 -30.89
C SER A 567 19.68 -9.71 -30.53
N GLN A 568 20.40 -10.60 -31.21
CA GLN A 568 20.43 -12.03 -30.97
C GLN A 568 21.87 -12.47 -30.71
N ASP A 569 22.06 -13.11 -29.55
CA ASP A 569 23.32 -13.74 -29.14
C ASP A 569 23.52 -15.07 -29.90
N ASP A 570 24.75 -15.36 -30.34
CA ASP A 570 25.10 -16.64 -30.99
C ASP A 570 25.33 -17.72 -29.91
N PRO A 571 24.48 -18.74 -29.82
CA PRO A 571 24.55 -19.74 -28.75
C PRO A 571 25.77 -20.67 -28.85
N GLU A 572 26.47 -20.70 -29.98
CA GLU A 572 27.65 -21.56 -30.19
C GLU A 572 28.97 -20.89 -29.77
N LEU A 573 28.95 -19.60 -29.43
CA LEU A 573 30.15 -18.85 -29.06
C LEU A 573 30.41 -18.88 -27.54
N PRO A 574 31.67 -19.03 -27.10
CA PRO A 574 32.06 -18.87 -25.70
C PRO A 574 31.64 -17.51 -25.13
N LEU A 575 31.17 -17.48 -23.88
CA LEU A 575 30.68 -16.28 -23.16
C LEU A 575 31.71 -15.12 -23.08
N ASP A 576 32.99 -15.37 -23.37
CA ASP A 576 34.09 -14.41 -23.43
C ASP A 576 34.29 -13.77 -24.83
N GLN A 577 33.60 -14.24 -25.87
CA GLN A 577 33.59 -13.67 -27.23
C GLN A 577 32.26 -12.97 -27.54
N VAL A 578 31.96 -11.91 -26.79
CA VAL A 578 30.70 -11.12 -26.84
C VAL A 578 30.52 -10.29 -28.14
N ASP A 579 31.43 -10.40 -29.12
CA ASP A 579 31.59 -9.46 -30.23
C ASP A 579 31.06 -9.96 -31.59
N GLN A 580 30.08 -10.87 -31.61
CA GLN A 580 29.44 -11.33 -32.85
C GLN A 580 27.92 -11.40 -32.73
N ARG A 581 27.30 -10.36 -32.14
CA ARG A 581 25.85 -10.27 -32.01
C ARG A 581 25.21 -9.88 -33.35
N THR A 582 24.15 -10.59 -33.71
CA THR A 582 23.35 -10.28 -34.92
C THR A 582 22.15 -9.42 -34.57
N VAL A 583 21.68 -8.58 -35.49
CA VAL A 583 20.53 -7.69 -35.27
C VAL A 583 19.40 -8.04 -36.24
N LYS A 584 18.15 -7.95 -35.75
CA LYS A 584 16.93 -8.15 -36.54
C LYS A 584 15.99 -6.95 -36.42
N SER A 585 15.26 -6.65 -37.49
CA SER A 585 14.37 -5.50 -37.58
C SER A 585 13.18 -5.81 -38.51
N ASP A 586 12.30 -6.72 -38.09
CA ASP A 586 11.07 -7.04 -38.83
C ASP A 586 10.17 -5.79 -38.97
N ALA A 587 9.69 -5.53 -40.19
CA ALA A 587 8.95 -4.30 -40.50
C ALA A 587 7.62 -4.19 -39.74
N ALA A 588 6.89 -5.30 -39.57
CA ALA A 588 5.59 -5.30 -38.90
C ALA A 588 5.73 -5.23 -37.37
N PHE A 589 6.86 -5.64 -36.83
CA PHE A 589 7.21 -5.43 -35.43
C PHE A 589 7.73 -4.00 -35.20
N HIS A 590 8.58 -3.49 -36.09
CA HIS A 590 9.15 -2.14 -36.06
C HIS A 590 8.06 -1.05 -36.03
N GLU A 591 6.98 -1.21 -36.80
CA GLU A 591 5.84 -0.28 -36.77
C GLU A 591 5.16 -0.21 -35.39
N LEU A 592 5.03 -1.35 -34.69
CA LEU A 592 4.43 -1.39 -33.35
C LEU A 592 5.35 -0.73 -32.32
N VAL A 593 6.66 -0.97 -32.40
CA VAL A 593 7.64 -0.29 -31.54
C VAL A 593 7.66 1.21 -31.87
N GLY A 594 7.46 1.62 -33.12
CA GLY A 594 7.30 3.02 -33.52
C GLY A 594 6.12 3.71 -32.85
N LYS A 595 5.00 3.00 -32.62
CA LYS A 595 3.85 3.53 -31.84
C LYS A 595 4.20 3.74 -30.36
N ILE A 596 5.06 2.90 -29.80
CA ILE A 596 5.60 3.12 -28.45
C ILE A 596 6.54 4.32 -28.47
N ALA A 597 7.45 4.37 -29.43
CA ALA A 597 8.43 5.43 -29.56
C ALA A 597 7.80 6.81 -29.64
N ALA A 598 6.69 6.95 -30.38
CA ALA A 598 5.93 8.19 -30.46
C ALA A 598 5.35 8.64 -29.11
N LYS A 599 4.97 7.70 -28.23
CA LYS A 599 4.43 8.01 -26.88
C LYS A 599 5.52 8.23 -25.83
N LEU A 600 6.64 7.52 -25.93
CA LEU A 600 7.74 7.56 -24.96
C LEU A 600 8.87 8.52 -25.35
N GLY A 601 8.78 9.16 -26.51
CA GLY A 601 9.82 10.06 -27.02
C GLY A 601 11.09 9.34 -27.45
N TRP A 602 11.00 8.13 -28.01
CA TRP A 602 12.18 7.43 -28.55
C TRP A 602 12.49 7.87 -29.97
N LYS A 603 13.78 8.00 -30.28
CA LYS A 603 14.28 8.36 -31.60
C LYS A 603 14.76 7.12 -32.34
N GLU A 604 14.35 7.00 -33.60
CA GLU A 604 14.88 6.00 -34.52
C GLU A 604 16.38 6.23 -34.76
N HIS A 605 17.17 5.17 -34.65
CA HIS A 605 18.62 5.21 -34.78
C HIS A 605 19.16 3.94 -35.46
N MET A 606 20.36 4.05 -36.03
CA MET A 606 21.03 2.94 -36.69
C MET A 606 21.87 2.13 -35.70
N VAL A 607 21.74 0.82 -35.75
CA VAL A 607 22.51 -0.15 -34.99
C VAL A 607 23.23 -1.09 -35.95
N LYS A 608 24.53 -1.27 -35.74
CA LYS A 608 25.36 -2.09 -36.61
C LYS A 608 25.41 -3.53 -36.11
N ASP A 609 25.12 -4.49 -36.99
CA ASP A 609 25.32 -5.92 -36.76
C ASP A 609 26.81 -6.20 -36.67
N GLU A 610 27.25 -6.81 -35.57
CA GLU A 610 28.69 -7.05 -35.31
C GLU A 610 29.24 -8.20 -36.18
N LYS A 611 28.37 -9.10 -36.65
CA LYS A 611 28.74 -10.28 -37.44
C LYS A 611 28.69 -10.00 -38.94
N THR A 612 27.64 -9.34 -39.43
CA THR A 612 27.46 -9.03 -40.87
C THR A 612 27.97 -7.65 -41.25
N GLY A 613 28.05 -6.72 -40.29
CA GLY A 613 28.36 -5.31 -40.53
C GLY A 613 27.21 -4.51 -41.12
N GLU A 614 26.03 -5.12 -41.31
CA GLU A 614 24.82 -4.46 -41.81
C GLU A 614 24.24 -3.48 -40.77
N GLU A 615 23.64 -2.39 -41.23
CA GLU A 615 23.00 -1.41 -40.36
C GLU A 615 21.48 -1.62 -40.34
N HIS A 616 20.92 -1.66 -39.14
CA HIS A 616 19.50 -1.84 -38.87
C HIS A 616 18.93 -0.59 -38.21
N SER A 617 17.77 -0.15 -38.67
CA SER A 617 17.03 0.94 -38.04
C SER A 617 16.18 0.41 -36.90
N LEU A 618 16.37 0.92 -35.69
CA LEU A 618 15.62 0.53 -34.49
C LEU A 618 15.06 1.77 -33.77
N TRP A 619 13.87 1.62 -33.19
CA TRP A 619 13.27 2.63 -32.31
C TRP A 619 13.69 2.46 -30.85
N GLY A 620 13.61 1.22 -30.35
CA GLY A 620 14.07 0.82 -29.02
C GLY A 620 15.55 0.41 -29.00
N SER A 621 16.07 0.12 -27.81
CA SER A 621 17.45 -0.31 -27.62
C SER A 621 17.71 -1.64 -28.33
N ALA A 622 18.90 -1.82 -28.86
CA ALA A 622 19.33 -3.09 -29.45
C ALA A 622 19.27 -4.27 -28.45
N ASP A 623 19.33 -4.01 -27.15
CA ASP A 623 19.19 -5.04 -26.11
C ASP A 623 17.75 -5.55 -25.94
N MET A 624 16.74 -4.81 -26.43
CA MET A 624 15.34 -5.23 -26.36
C MET A 624 15.05 -6.31 -27.40
N LYS A 625 14.38 -7.37 -27.00
CA LYS A 625 14.09 -8.52 -27.87
C LYS A 625 12.62 -8.61 -28.21
N GLY A 626 12.32 -8.78 -29.50
CA GLY A 626 10.99 -9.05 -30.02
C GLY A 626 10.84 -10.48 -30.50
N ILE A 627 9.78 -11.18 -30.05
CA ILE A 627 9.42 -12.55 -30.47
C ILE A 627 7.93 -12.60 -30.84
N VAL A 628 7.60 -13.45 -31.81
CA VAL A 628 6.20 -13.84 -32.09
C VAL A 628 5.94 -15.19 -31.43
N GLY A 629 5.02 -15.23 -30.47
CA GLY A 629 4.61 -16.46 -29.79
C GLY A 629 3.85 -17.40 -30.73
N HIS A 630 3.75 -18.68 -30.36
CA HIS A 630 2.95 -19.66 -31.12
C HIS A 630 1.44 -19.35 -31.09
N ASP A 631 1.00 -18.53 -30.13
CA ASP A 631 -0.34 -17.96 -30.07
C ASP A 631 -0.56 -16.80 -31.09
N GLY A 632 0.47 -16.44 -31.86
CA GLY A 632 0.45 -15.34 -32.82
C GLY A 632 0.65 -13.95 -32.21
N ARG A 633 0.83 -13.85 -30.88
CA ARG A 633 1.01 -12.57 -30.19
C ARG A 633 2.47 -12.09 -30.31
N LYS A 634 2.65 -10.77 -30.42
CA LYS A 634 3.96 -10.13 -30.51
C LYS A 634 4.41 -9.68 -29.13
N TYR A 635 5.54 -10.23 -28.66
CA TYR A 635 6.10 -9.96 -27.34
C TYR A 635 7.37 -9.12 -27.43
N LEU A 636 7.45 -8.07 -26.61
CA LEU A 636 8.65 -7.27 -26.39
C LEU A 636 9.13 -7.45 -24.95
N PHE A 637 10.41 -7.80 -24.76
CA PHE A 637 11.01 -8.09 -23.46
C PHE A 637 12.50 -7.68 -23.42
N GLU A 638 13.17 -7.87 -22.28
CA GLU A 638 14.51 -7.30 -21.98
C GLU A 638 14.53 -5.76 -22.04
N LEU A 639 13.54 -5.13 -21.41
CA LEU A 639 13.27 -3.69 -21.43
C LEU A 639 14.14 -2.87 -20.46
N SER A 640 15.26 -3.44 -20.00
CA SER A 640 16.14 -2.79 -19.03
C SER A 640 16.75 -1.47 -19.52
N ARG A 641 16.81 -1.24 -20.85
CA ARG A 641 17.32 -0.02 -21.51
C ARG A 641 16.22 0.79 -22.22
N ALA A 642 15.11 1.03 -21.52
CA ALA A 642 14.02 1.87 -22.04
C ALA A 642 14.32 3.39 -22.02
N VAL A 643 15.49 3.79 -21.49
CA VAL A 643 15.94 5.17 -21.30
C VAL A 643 17.47 5.24 -21.44
N PRO A 644 18.03 6.39 -21.88
CA PRO A 644 19.46 6.54 -22.14
C PRO A 644 20.33 6.53 -20.87
N VAL A 645 21.62 6.28 -21.05
CA VAL A 645 22.64 6.36 -19.98
C VAL A 645 22.96 7.82 -19.66
N ASP A 646 23.13 8.11 -18.37
CA ASP A 646 23.61 9.38 -17.83
C ASP A 646 25.14 9.44 -17.97
N THR A 647 25.61 9.79 -19.16
CA THR A 647 27.04 9.84 -19.49
C THR A 647 27.75 10.95 -18.73
N GLU A 648 27.05 12.03 -18.38
CA GLU A 648 27.56 13.13 -17.57
C GLU A 648 27.89 12.67 -16.14
N PHE A 649 27.01 11.91 -15.49
CA PHE A 649 27.33 11.29 -14.19
C PHE A 649 28.58 10.40 -14.26
N ILE A 650 28.67 9.55 -15.30
CA ILE A 650 29.81 8.63 -15.45
C ILE A 650 31.13 9.39 -15.67
N LYS A 651 31.11 10.48 -16.43
CA LYS A 651 32.26 11.38 -16.62
C LYS A 651 32.68 12.03 -15.31
N GLN A 652 31.75 12.65 -14.58
CA GLN A 652 32.03 13.26 -13.28
C GLN A 652 32.59 12.23 -12.28
N ALA A 653 32.03 11.02 -12.24
CA ALA A 653 32.50 9.95 -11.38
C ALA A 653 33.90 9.41 -11.75
N ALA A 654 34.37 9.63 -12.97
CA ALA A 654 35.73 9.29 -13.38
C ALA A 654 36.75 10.38 -13.02
N GLU A 655 36.30 11.62 -12.81
CA GLU A 655 37.13 12.81 -12.61
C GLU A 655 37.23 13.28 -11.15
N ASP A 656 36.29 12.89 -10.29
CA ASP A 656 36.13 13.41 -8.92
C ASP A 656 37.10 12.85 -7.85
N GLU A 657 38.16 12.16 -8.26
CA GLU A 657 39.18 11.54 -7.39
C GLU A 657 38.62 10.60 -6.28
N LEU A 658 37.36 10.15 -6.39
CA LEU A 658 36.73 9.22 -5.45
C LEU A 658 36.78 7.77 -5.97
N PRO A 659 36.46 6.75 -5.15
CA PRO A 659 36.48 5.35 -5.60
C PRO A 659 35.63 5.14 -6.86
N PRO A 660 36.05 4.34 -7.82
CA PRO A 660 35.36 4.20 -9.11
C PRO A 660 33.94 3.66 -8.94
N TYR A 661 33.00 4.21 -9.71
CA TYR A 661 31.59 3.83 -9.61
C TYR A 661 31.36 2.37 -10.09
N PRO A 662 30.51 1.56 -9.41
CA PRO A 662 30.56 0.10 -9.55
C PRO A 662 30.11 -0.48 -10.90
N HIS A 663 29.33 0.25 -11.71
CA HIS A 663 28.78 -0.24 -12.99
C HIS A 663 28.40 0.91 -13.94
N GLY A 664 28.39 0.67 -15.24
CA GLY A 664 28.02 1.64 -16.29
C GLY A 664 26.51 1.84 -16.51
N VAL A 665 25.65 1.04 -15.86
CA VAL A 665 24.17 1.08 -16.00
C VAL A 665 23.52 2.26 -15.26
N ALA A 666 24.02 3.48 -15.48
CA ALA A 666 23.56 4.71 -14.84
C ALA A 666 22.46 5.38 -15.67
N LEU A 667 21.28 4.78 -15.77
CA LEU A 667 20.22 5.31 -16.63
C LEU A 667 19.59 6.60 -16.10
N VAL A 668 19.22 7.51 -17.01
CA VAL A 668 18.37 8.69 -16.74
C VAL A 668 16.96 8.22 -16.30
N ARG A 669 16.22 9.06 -15.58
CA ARG A 669 14.85 8.77 -15.18
C ARG A 669 13.86 9.19 -16.28
N PRO A 670 12.83 8.37 -16.62
CA PRO A 670 11.78 8.77 -17.57
C PRO A 670 11.08 10.08 -17.18
N GLU A 671 10.91 10.30 -15.88
CA GLU A 671 10.28 11.51 -15.34
C GLU A 671 11.07 12.78 -15.73
N LEU A 672 12.40 12.71 -15.81
CA LEU A 672 13.23 13.84 -16.26
C LEU A 672 12.93 14.22 -17.71
N LEU A 673 12.76 13.23 -18.59
CA LEU A 673 12.48 13.48 -20.00
C LEU A 673 11.12 14.15 -20.19
N THR A 674 10.13 13.71 -19.41
CA THR A 674 8.78 14.33 -19.40
C THR A 674 8.85 15.77 -18.90
N MET A 675 9.51 16.00 -17.76
CA MET A 675 9.69 17.35 -17.21
C MET A 675 10.46 18.28 -18.14
N PHE A 676 11.48 17.75 -18.84
CA PHE A 676 12.24 18.53 -19.80
C PHE A 676 11.38 18.92 -21.02
N GLN A 677 10.52 18.02 -21.50
CA GLN A 677 9.54 18.31 -22.55
C GLN A 677 8.57 19.42 -22.11
N ASP A 678 8.06 19.36 -20.88
CA ASP A 678 7.18 20.39 -20.31
C ASP A 678 7.90 21.73 -20.15
N HIS A 679 9.15 21.72 -19.69
CA HIS A 679 9.98 22.91 -19.57
C HIS A 679 10.20 23.59 -20.93
N LEU A 680 10.51 22.81 -21.98
CA LEU A 680 10.62 23.34 -23.34
C LEU A 680 9.28 23.88 -23.86
N ALA A 681 8.17 23.21 -23.58
CA ALA A 681 6.84 23.67 -23.96
C ALA A 681 6.51 25.01 -23.30
N GLN A 682 6.71 25.13 -21.98
CA GLN A 682 6.47 26.35 -21.22
C GLN A 682 7.32 27.50 -21.72
N LYS A 683 8.63 27.26 -21.93
CA LYS A 683 9.55 28.27 -22.46
C LYS A 683 9.14 28.74 -23.85
N HIS A 684 8.87 27.80 -24.76
CA HIS A 684 8.47 28.10 -26.13
C HIS A 684 7.15 28.89 -26.18
N ILE A 685 6.16 28.49 -25.39
CA ILE A 685 4.88 29.20 -25.28
C ILE A 685 5.09 30.61 -24.72
N SER A 686 5.93 30.77 -23.69
CA SER A 686 6.26 32.09 -23.13
C SER A 686 6.97 32.99 -24.14
N ASP A 687 7.91 32.45 -24.91
CA ASP A 687 8.62 33.18 -25.96
C ASP A 687 7.67 33.62 -27.09
N LEU A 688 6.76 32.75 -27.53
CA LEU A 688 5.72 33.12 -28.50
C LEU A 688 4.74 34.16 -27.95
N PHE A 689 4.34 34.01 -26.69
CA PHE A 689 3.43 34.95 -26.04
C PHE A 689 4.07 36.34 -25.94
N SER A 690 5.32 36.43 -25.47
CA SER A 690 6.06 37.69 -25.40
C SER A 690 6.23 38.34 -26.78
N ALA A 691 6.59 37.56 -27.80
CA ALA A 691 6.72 38.06 -29.17
C ALA A 691 5.39 38.58 -29.75
N GLU A 692 4.28 37.88 -29.49
CA GLU A 692 2.94 38.32 -29.93
C GLU A 692 2.48 39.57 -29.15
N CYS A 693 2.76 39.63 -27.85
CA CYS A 693 2.54 40.83 -27.04
C CYS A 693 3.30 42.03 -27.61
N ASP A 694 4.60 41.88 -27.86
CA ASP A 694 5.45 42.94 -28.42
C ASP A 694 4.96 43.41 -29.78
N ARG A 695 4.55 42.47 -30.65
CA ARG A 695 3.97 42.79 -31.96
C ARG A 695 2.66 43.59 -31.83
N LYS A 696 1.75 43.16 -30.96
CA LYS A 696 0.45 43.80 -30.75
C LYS A 696 0.56 45.16 -30.06
N LEU A 697 1.49 45.30 -29.12
CA LEU A 697 1.85 46.57 -28.50
C LEU A 697 2.42 47.55 -29.55
N ALA A 698 3.26 47.09 -30.46
CA ALA A 698 3.77 47.90 -31.57
C ALA A 698 2.67 48.32 -32.57
N GLU A 699 1.63 47.49 -32.74
CA GLU A 699 0.42 47.81 -33.52
C GLU A 699 -0.56 48.77 -32.79
N GLY A 700 -0.24 49.18 -31.55
CA GLY A 700 -1.05 50.11 -30.76
C GLY A 700 -2.21 49.47 -29.98
N ALA A 701 -2.23 48.14 -29.87
CA ALA A 701 -3.24 47.42 -29.08
C ALA A 701 -2.98 47.58 -27.58
N LYS A 702 -4.06 47.63 -26.78
CA LYS A 702 -3.95 47.63 -25.32
C LYS A 702 -3.63 46.20 -24.82
N PRO A 703 -2.82 46.05 -23.75
CA PRO A 703 -2.46 44.73 -23.20
C PRO A 703 -3.66 43.81 -22.92
N GLU A 704 -4.80 44.39 -22.51
CA GLU A 704 -6.03 43.68 -22.13
C GLU A 704 -6.79 43.06 -23.32
N GLU A 705 -6.48 43.46 -24.56
CA GLU A 705 -7.16 43.01 -25.78
C GLU A 705 -6.38 41.92 -26.54
N ILE A 706 -5.19 41.56 -26.06
CA ILE A 706 -4.29 40.59 -26.70
C ILE A 706 -4.80 39.17 -26.41
N LYS A 707 -5.32 38.50 -27.45
CA LYS A 707 -5.72 37.09 -27.38
C LYS A 707 -4.57 36.21 -27.89
N PHE A 708 -4.11 35.29 -27.06
CA PHE A 708 -3.11 34.29 -27.43
C PHE A 708 -3.79 32.93 -27.61
N ASP A 709 -3.66 32.34 -28.81
CA ASP A 709 -4.17 31.00 -29.07
C ASP A 709 -3.18 29.95 -28.56
N LEU A 710 -3.45 29.45 -27.35
CA LEU A 710 -2.62 28.42 -26.72
C LEU A 710 -2.59 27.12 -27.55
N ASN A 711 -3.69 26.78 -28.23
CA ASN A 711 -3.80 25.53 -29.00
C ASN A 711 -2.93 25.57 -30.26
N GLU A 712 -2.82 26.74 -30.90
CA GLU A 712 -1.92 26.93 -32.04
C GLU A 712 -0.46 26.95 -31.58
N ALA A 713 -0.15 27.62 -30.47
CA ALA A 713 1.20 27.64 -29.89
C ALA A 713 1.69 26.23 -29.50
N MET A 714 0.84 25.40 -28.88
CA MET A 714 1.18 24.03 -28.50
C MET A 714 1.57 23.14 -29.68
N LYS A 715 1.03 23.39 -30.90
CA LYS A 715 1.40 22.62 -32.10
C LYS A 715 2.81 22.90 -32.59
N THR A 716 3.39 24.03 -32.21
CA THR A 716 4.74 24.45 -32.64
C THR A 716 5.83 24.07 -31.64
N VAL A 717 5.46 23.46 -30.50
CA VAL A 717 6.40 23.06 -29.45
C VAL A 717 7.36 21.98 -29.99
N PRO A 718 8.69 22.17 -29.85
CA PRO A 718 9.67 21.16 -30.21
C PRO A 718 9.45 19.87 -29.43
N GLN A 719 9.41 18.73 -30.11
CA GLN A 719 9.35 17.41 -29.47
C GLN A 719 10.76 16.89 -29.20
N VAL A 720 11.00 16.42 -27.98
CA VAL A 720 12.24 15.79 -27.56
C VAL A 720 12.13 14.30 -27.85
N SER A 721 12.91 13.83 -28.82
CA SER A 721 13.12 12.41 -29.07
C SER A 721 14.54 12.02 -28.69
N VAL A 722 14.71 10.99 -27.86
CA VAL A 722 16.02 10.54 -27.40
C VAL A 722 16.41 9.20 -28.00
N ASN A 723 17.68 9.04 -28.38
CA ASN A 723 18.26 7.74 -28.69
C ASN A 723 18.47 6.97 -27.38
N VAL A 724 17.70 5.89 -27.18
CA VAL A 724 17.76 5.07 -25.96
C VAL A 724 19.06 4.29 -25.80
N ASP A 725 19.81 4.06 -26.89
CA ASP A 725 21.13 3.43 -26.86
C ASP A 725 22.27 4.43 -26.57
N HIS A 726 21.97 5.71 -26.34
CA HIS A 726 22.98 6.70 -25.94
C HIS A 726 23.78 6.23 -24.71
N GLY A 727 25.11 6.28 -24.83
CA GLY A 727 26.06 5.83 -23.80
C GLY A 727 26.22 4.31 -23.69
N THR A 728 25.75 3.54 -24.67
CA THR A 728 25.96 2.09 -24.78
C THR A 728 26.97 1.75 -25.89
N SER A 729 27.34 0.46 -26.00
CA SER A 729 28.17 -0.02 -27.13
C SER A 729 27.47 0.07 -28.49
N TRP A 730 26.15 0.24 -28.52
CA TRP A 730 25.34 0.25 -29.73
C TRP A 730 25.22 1.64 -30.36
N ALA A 731 25.46 2.71 -29.60
CA ALA A 731 25.35 4.08 -30.11
C ALA A 731 26.48 4.41 -31.11
N ALA A 732 26.08 4.91 -32.28
CA ALA A 732 27.00 5.45 -33.28
C ALA A 732 27.36 6.93 -32.99
N GLY A 733 28.58 7.18 -32.51
CA GLY A 733 29.27 8.47 -32.67
C GLY A 733 28.84 9.66 -31.77
N ALA A 734 29.51 10.80 -32.02
CA ALA A 734 29.46 12.04 -31.22
C ALA A 734 28.12 12.80 -31.28
N ASP A 735 27.26 12.50 -32.26
CA ASP A 735 25.98 13.18 -32.49
C ASP A 735 24.94 12.89 -31.39
N THR A 736 25.07 11.78 -30.66
CA THR A 736 24.15 11.48 -29.54
C THR A 736 24.47 12.30 -28.28
N GLU A 737 25.70 12.78 -28.12
CA GLU A 737 26.11 13.59 -26.97
C GLU A 737 25.58 15.02 -27.06
N THR A 738 25.52 15.59 -28.26
CA THR A 738 24.94 16.92 -28.49
C THR A 738 23.43 16.92 -28.23
N GLU A 739 22.74 15.81 -28.53
CA GLU A 739 21.30 15.64 -28.26
C GLU A 739 20.98 15.56 -26.76
N MET A 740 21.79 14.85 -25.99
CA MET A 740 21.54 14.65 -24.55
C MET A 740 22.10 15.77 -23.68
N ARG A 741 23.04 16.59 -24.17
CA ARG A 741 23.64 17.70 -23.42
C ARG A 741 22.60 18.66 -22.79
N PRO A 742 21.56 19.13 -23.50
CA PRO A 742 20.53 19.99 -22.90
C PRO A 742 19.75 19.32 -21.77
N VAL A 743 19.50 18.01 -21.87
CA VAL A 743 18.82 17.22 -20.82
C VAL A 743 19.68 17.13 -19.56
N PHE A 744 20.99 16.87 -19.72
CA PHE A 744 21.93 16.85 -18.60
C PHE A 744 22.08 18.24 -17.99
N ASP A 745 22.23 19.28 -18.81
CA ASP A 745 22.31 20.66 -18.32
C ASP A 745 21.06 21.04 -17.54
N TYR A 746 19.87 20.66 -17.99
CA TYR A 746 18.63 20.86 -17.25
C TYR A 746 18.65 20.15 -15.89
N LEU A 747 19.07 18.88 -15.83
CA LEU A 747 19.17 18.15 -14.56
C LEU A 747 20.14 18.80 -13.56
N TYR A 748 21.38 19.05 -13.99
CA TYR A 748 22.46 19.48 -13.09
C TYR A 748 22.44 20.98 -12.78
N LYS A 749 22.03 21.82 -13.74
CA LYS A 749 22.07 23.29 -13.59
C LYS A 749 20.72 23.90 -13.20
N SER A 750 19.60 23.21 -13.44
CA SER A 750 18.26 23.70 -13.11
C SER A 750 17.57 22.83 -12.05
N VAL A 751 17.26 21.57 -12.35
CA VAL A 751 16.40 20.71 -11.51
C VAL A 751 16.97 20.50 -10.10
N ILE A 752 18.27 20.16 -9.97
CA ILE A 752 18.88 19.92 -8.65
C ILE A 752 18.94 21.21 -7.81
N PRO A 753 19.46 22.36 -8.32
CA PRO A 753 19.43 23.63 -7.59
C PRO A 753 18.02 24.11 -7.25
N GLU A 754 17.08 24.05 -8.20
CA GLU A 754 15.68 24.43 -8.00
C GLU A 754 15.04 23.58 -6.90
N TYR A 755 15.34 22.28 -6.83
CA TYR A 755 14.79 21.44 -5.77
C TYR A 755 15.28 21.83 -4.37
N VAL A 756 16.55 22.22 -4.24
CA VAL A 756 17.09 22.75 -2.96
C VAL A 756 16.46 24.12 -2.63
N ASP A 757 16.17 24.93 -3.65
CA ASP A 757 15.47 26.20 -3.50
C ASP A 757 14.01 26.04 -3.08
N GLU A 758 13.29 25.13 -3.73
CA GLU A 758 11.92 24.76 -3.38
C GLU A 758 11.84 24.20 -1.98
N THR A 759 12.73 23.29 -1.59
CA THR A 759 12.72 22.69 -0.24
C THR A 759 13.02 23.73 0.85
N ALA A 760 13.81 24.76 0.55
CA ALA A 760 13.99 25.89 1.45
C ALA A 760 12.69 26.71 1.59
N LYS A 761 12.06 27.08 0.47
CA LYS A 761 10.90 27.99 0.43
C LYS A 761 9.58 27.31 0.85
N MET A 762 9.30 26.12 0.34
CA MET A 762 8.05 25.37 0.54
C MET A 762 8.05 24.58 1.86
N SER A 763 6.87 24.14 2.28
CA SER A 763 6.69 23.42 3.55
C SER A 763 7.02 21.91 3.49
N SER A 764 7.33 21.34 2.32
CA SER A 764 7.51 19.89 2.17
C SER A 764 8.98 19.48 2.23
N VAL A 765 9.40 18.89 3.35
CA VAL A 765 10.70 18.24 3.52
C VAL A 765 10.47 16.72 3.55
N PRO A 766 11.30 15.89 2.87
CA PRO A 766 11.13 14.45 2.95
C PRO A 766 11.38 13.95 4.36
N ILE A 767 10.49 13.08 4.84
CA ILE A 767 10.50 12.58 6.22
C ILE A 767 11.35 11.33 6.42
N ASN A 768 11.35 10.44 5.43
CA ASN A 768 12.03 9.16 5.49
C ASN A 768 12.57 8.77 4.11
N GLY A 769 13.27 7.64 4.04
CA GLY A 769 13.89 7.16 2.80
C GLY A 769 12.89 6.83 1.68
N THR A 770 11.68 6.37 2.04
CA THR A 770 10.62 6.05 1.07
C THR A 770 10.06 7.32 0.42
N ILE A 771 9.68 8.31 1.21
CA ILE A 771 9.18 9.60 0.72
C ILE A 771 10.29 10.35 -0.04
N LEU A 772 11.53 10.33 0.46
CA LEU A 772 12.69 10.89 -0.25
C LEU A 772 12.83 10.26 -1.64
N THR A 773 12.72 8.92 -1.73
CA THR A 773 12.81 8.21 -3.01
C THR A 773 11.69 8.66 -3.96
N GLN A 774 10.45 8.78 -3.48
CA GLN A 774 9.33 9.24 -4.29
C GLN A 774 9.53 10.69 -4.77
N MET A 775 9.91 11.60 -3.88
CA MET A 775 10.11 13.03 -4.21
C MET A 775 11.25 13.24 -5.21
N LEU A 776 12.38 12.53 -5.05
CA LEU A 776 13.48 12.60 -6.01
C LEU A 776 13.08 12.02 -7.36
N HIS A 777 12.41 10.87 -7.38
CA HIS A 777 11.99 10.24 -8.62
C HIS A 777 10.94 11.06 -9.38
N ALA A 778 9.98 11.67 -8.67
CA ALA A 778 8.98 12.56 -9.25
C ALA A 778 9.62 13.78 -9.95
N ARG A 779 10.81 14.21 -9.50
CA ARG A 779 11.62 15.27 -10.12
C ARG A 779 12.64 14.77 -11.14
N GLY A 780 12.57 13.51 -11.54
CA GLY A 780 13.55 12.93 -12.49
C GLY A 780 14.96 12.74 -11.90
N ILE A 781 15.15 12.89 -10.59
CA ILE A 781 16.46 12.76 -9.94
C ILE A 781 16.66 11.30 -9.51
N ALA A 782 17.76 10.69 -9.97
CA ALA A 782 18.16 9.36 -9.52
C ALA A 782 18.80 9.40 -8.12
N MET A 783 18.58 8.35 -7.30
CA MET A 783 19.15 8.23 -5.94
C MET A 783 20.68 8.32 -5.87
N ARG A 784 21.39 8.12 -6.98
CA ARG A 784 22.85 8.30 -7.06
C ARG A 784 23.28 9.76 -6.87
N HIS A 785 22.41 10.73 -7.16
CA HIS A 785 22.69 12.17 -7.06
C HIS A 785 22.49 12.77 -5.66
N MET A 786 22.19 11.95 -4.64
CA MET A 786 22.01 12.45 -3.27
C MET A 786 23.21 13.24 -2.75
N GLY A 787 24.44 12.83 -3.07
CA GLY A 787 25.64 13.58 -2.68
C GLY A 787 25.76 14.96 -3.32
N LEU A 788 25.31 15.09 -4.57
CA LEU A 788 25.26 16.39 -5.27
C LEU A 788 24.23 17.32 -4.64
N ILE A 789 23.08 16.79 -4.22
CA ILE A 789 22.07 17.57 -3.50
C ILE A 789 22.63 18.05 -2.15
N VAL A 790 23.31 17.17 -1.39
CA VAL A 790 23.94 17.59 -0.13
C VAL A 790 24.98 18.69 -0.37
N LYS A 791 25.79 18.58 -1.43
CA LYS A 791 26.74 19.62 -1.81
C LYS A 791 26.02 20.95 -2.13
N ALA A 792 24.94 20.92 -2.90
CA ALA A 792 24.15 22.10 -3.21
C ALA A 792 23.51 22.73 -1.95
N ILE A 793 23.08 21.92 -0.98
CA ILE A 793 22.61 22.40 0.33
C ILE A 793 23.75 23.07 1.10
N ASP A 794 24.93 22.45 1.14
CA ASP A 794 26.10 23.00 1.84
C ASP A 794 26.58 24.31 1.23
N ASP A 795 26.64 24.40 -0.11
CA ASP A 795 26.98 25.62 -0.84
C ASP A 795 25.98 26.74 -0.51
N LYS A 796 24.68 26.42 -0.49
CA LYS A 796 23.62 27.36 -0.13
C LYS A 796 23.70 27.83 1.32
N LEU A 797 24.00 26.92 2.26
CA LEU A 797 24.21 27.24 3.67
C LEU A 797 25.50 28.05 3.91
N ALA A 798 26.50 27.91 3.04
CA ALA A 798 27.77 28.63 3.12
C ALA A 798 27.70 30.04 2.51
N THR A 799 26.73 30.32 1.63
CA THR A 799 26.57 31.62 0.94
C THR A 799 26.09 32.69 1.93
N GLN A 800 27.03 33.34 2.64
CA GLN A 800 26.76 34.49 3.51
C GLN A 800 26.53 35.75 2.65
N GLY A 801 25.29 36.22 2.58
CA GLY A 801 24.94 37.48 1.93
C GLY A 801 25.49 38.69 2.69
N THR A 802 26.07 39.62 1.94
CA THR A 802 26.41 40.97 2.38
C THR A 802 25.13 41.81 2.60
N ASP A 803 24.99 42.38 3.80
CA ASP A 803 24.22 43.58 4.17
C ASP A 803 22.66 43.62 4.09
N ALA A 804 21.97 42.48 3.94
CA ALA A 804 20.53 42.38 4.26
C ALA A 804 20.27 41.08 5.04
N GLU A 805 19.40 41.11 6.06
CA GLU A 805 19.17 39.98 6.99
C GLU A 805 19.22 38.62 6.27
N PRO A 806 20.14 37.72 6.64
CA PRO A 806 20.60 36.68 5.72
C PRO A 806 19.49 35.68 5.42
N ILE A 807 19.18 35.53 4.14
CA ILE A 807 18.40 34.42 3.56
C ILE A 807 18.99 33.05 3.99
N ALA A 808 20.26 32.99 4.41
CA ALA A 808 20.92 31.81 4.96
C ALA A 808 20.60 31.50 6.45
N ALA A 809 20.03 32.45 7.21
CA ALA A 809 19.49 32.19 8.55
C ALA A 809 18.04 31.69 8.49
N GLN A 810 17.28 32.16 7.50
CA GLN A 810 15.94 31.68 7.20
C GLN A 810 16.05 30.32 6.48
N HIS A 811 15.28 29.31 6.90
CA HIS A 811 15.25 27.95 6.31
C HIS A 811 16.38 26.97 6.70
N ARG A 812 17.22 27.32 7.68
CA ARG A 812 18.33 26.48 8.13
C ARG A 812 17.85 25.15 8.74
N VAL A 813 16.73 25.14 9.46
CA VAL A 813 16.19 23.92 10.08
C VAL A 813 15.70 22.99 8.99
N ARG A 814 14.89 23.45 8.02
CA ARG A 814 14.44 22.63 6.88
C ARG A 814 15.59 22.01 6.08
N LEU A 815 16.57 22.82 5.69
CA LEU A 815 17.71 22.34 4.90
C LEU A 815 18.58 21.35 5.69
N SER A 816 18.75 21.55 7.00
CA SER A 816 19.48 20.60 7.85
C SER A 816 18.71 19.29 8.06
N VAL A 817 17.39 19.32 8.20
CA VAL A 817 16.54 18.12 8.25
C VAL A 817 16.62 17.38 6.91
N PHE A 818 16.52 18.11 5.79
CA PHE A 818 16.64 17.51 4.47
C PHE A 818 18.00 16.83 4.26
N LYS A 819 19.09 17.50 4.63
CA LYS A 819 20.45 16.92 4.63
C LYS A 819 20.54 15.67 5.51
N THR A 820 19.97 15.72 6.72
CA THR A 820 19.95 14.56 7.64
C THR A 820 19.28 13.33 7.01
N VAL A 821 18.14 13.52 6.35
CA VAL A 821 17.41 12.42 5.71
C VAL A 821 18.17 11.86 4.50
N LEU A 822 18.83 12.71 3.72
CA LEU A 822 19.72 12.29 2.62
C LEU A 822 20.89 11.44 3.14
N GLU A 823 21.58 11.90 4.18
CA GLU A 823 22.73 11.19 4.78
C GLU A 823 22.32 9.87 5.42
N LEU A 824 21.19 9.84 6.14
CA LEU A 824 20.64 8.61 6.71
C LEU A 824 20.32 7.59 5.60
N GLU A 825 19.67 8.02 4.52
CA GLU A 825 19.33 7.13 3.41
C GLU A 825 20.57 6.61 2.67
N MET A 826 21.60 7.45 2.48
CA MET A 826 22.89 7.03 1.94
C MET A 826 23.53 5.94 2.80
N TRP A 827 23.56 6.15 4.12
CA TRP A 827 24.11 5.21 5.08
C TRP A 827 23.35 3.88 5.07
N VAL A 828 22.02 3.89 5.17
CA VAL A 828 21.20 2.66 5.15
C VAL A 828 21.37 1.90 3.84
N ARG A 829 21.44 2.60 2.70
CA ARG A 829 21.65 1.94 1.40
C ARG A 829 23.02 1.31 1.29
N ALA A 830 24.07 1.92 1.84
CA ALA A 830 25.39 1.31 1.95
C ALA A 830 25.34 0.04 2.82
N PHE A 831 24.69 0.11 3.99
CA PHE A 831 24.53 -1.04 4.89
C PHE A 831 23.76 -2.20 4.27
N LYS A 832 22.73 -1.90 3.48
CA LYS A 832 21.99 -2.92 2.71
C LYS A 832 22.93 -3.75 1.81
N HIS A 833 23.98 -3.16 1.22
CA HIS A 833 24.95 -3.92 0.44
C HIS A 833 25.80 -4.86 1.32
N VAL A 834 26.17 -4.41 2.51
CA VAL A 834 26.88 -5.22 3.50
C VAL A 834 26.04 -6.42 3.95
N VAL A 835 24.78 -6.17 4.35
CA VAL A 835 23.86 -7.24 4.76
C VAL A 835 23.66 -8.27 3.64
N ARG A 836 23.49 -7.83 2.40
CA ARG A 836 23.31 -8.75 1.25
C ARG A 836 24.50 -9.67 1.01
N HIS A 837 25.72 -9.20 1.23
CA HIS A 837 26.91 -10.02 1.08
C HIS A 837 26.95 -11.13 2.13
N TYR A 838 26.83 -10.75 3.41
CA TYR A 838 26.92 -11.70 4.50
C TYR A 838 25.74 -12.70 4.52
N LEU A 839 24.54 -12.25 4.16
CA LEU A 839 23.39 -13.16 4.02
C LEU A 839 23.54 -14.19 2.90
N LYS A 840 24.41 -13.93 1.90
CA LYS A 840 24.70 -14.91 0.84
C LYS A 840 25.72 -15.96 1.32
N THR A 841 26.58 -15.62 2.28
CA THR A 841 27.75 -16.43 2.67
C THR A 841 27.57 -17.18 3.99
N ASP A 842 26.89 -16.58 4.97
CA ASP A 842 26.74 -17.17 6.30
C ASP A 842 25.56 -18.16 6.34
N GLU A 843 25.82 -19.37 6.84
CA GLU A 843 24.79 -20.41 7.01
C GLU A 843 23.79 -20.06 8.14
N ASP A 844 24.27 -19.41 9.20
CA ASP A 844 23.44 -18.95 10.32
C ASP A 844 22.95 -17.52 10.10
N THR A 845 21.86 -17.42 9.33
CA THR A 845 21.23 -16.15 8.95
C THR A 845 20.81 -15.31 10.16
N THR A 846 20.22 -15.92 11.20
CA THR A 846 19.66 -15.19 12.35
C THR A 846 20.76 -14.52 13.15
N THR A 847 21.82 -15.27 13.48
CA THR A 847 22.98 -14.75 14.21
C THR A 847 23.70 -13.67 13.41
N ALA A 848 23.87 -13.86 12.11
CA ALA A 848 24.49 -12.87 11.22
C ALA A 848 23.69 -11.56 11.20
N VAL A 849 22.36 -11.61 11.07
CA VAL A 849 21.51 -10.40 11.05
C VAL A 849 21.56 -9.67 12.39
N ALA A 850 21.42 -10.38 13.52
CA ALA A 850 21.46 -9.78 14.84
C ALA A 850 22.81 -9.07 15.11
N ALA A 851 23.91 -9.73 14.76
CA ALA A 851 25.26 -9.16 14.88
C ALA A 851 25.47 -7.96 13.95
N LEU A 852 25.01 -8.02 12.70
CA LEU A 852 25.12 -6.91 11.75
C LEU A 852 24.34 -5.68 12.22
N LEU A 853 23.08 -5.85 12.64
CA LEU A 853 22.26 -4.74 13.14
C LEU A 853 22.82 -4.13 14.43
N THR A 854 23.25 -4.97 15.38
CA THR A 854 23.85 -4.47 16.62
C THR A 854 25.14 -3.71 16.36
N THR A 855 26.04 -4.24 15.53
CA THR A 855 27.29 -3.57 15.16
C THR A 855 27.02 -2.28 14.40
N PHE A 856 26.02 -2.27 13.52
CA PHE A 856 25.59 -1.11 12.75
C PHE A 856 25.08 0.04 13.64
N LEU A 857 24.23 -0.26 14.61
CA LEU A 857 23.65 0.72 15.53
C LEU A 857 24.64 1.22 16.60
N ALA A 858 25.77 0.53 16.75
CA ALA A 858 26.88 0.94 17.60
C ALA A 858 27.84 1.95 16.92
N ILE A 859 27.66 2.24 15.62
CA ILE A 859 28.51 3.19 14.89
C ILE A 859 27.92 4.60 15.04
N ASP A 860 28.67 5.49 15.68
CA ASP A 860 28.27 6.89 15.82
C ASP A 860 28.90 7.80 14.73
N ALA A 861 30.00 7.36 14.09
CA ALA A 861 30.66 8.08 13.00
C ALA A 861 31.33 7.12 12.01
N LEU A 862 31.37 7.51 10.73
CA LEU A 862 32.10 6.75 9.70
C LEU A 862 33.60 7.04 9.76
N ALA A 863 34.42 6.06 9.37
CA ALA A 863 35.88 6.20 9.41
C ALA A 863 36.39 7.27 8.42
N PRO A 864 37.52 7.94 8.71
CA PRO A 864 38.09 8.98 7.86
C PRO A 864 38.44 8.48 6.44
N ALA A 865 38.31 9.38 5.46
CA ALA A 865 38.29 9.08 4.03
C ALA A 865 39.59 8.43 3.50
N THR A 866 39.53 7.13 3.15
CA THR A 866 40.56 6.44 2.36
C THR A 866 39.97 5.91 1.05
N ASN A 867 40.51 6.26 -0.10
CA ASN A 867 39.96 5.79 -1.39
C ASN A 867 40.24 4.31 -1.68
N ASP A 868 41.08 3.68 -0.87
CA ASP A 868 41.38 2.26 -0.97
C ASP A 868 40.17 1.39 -0.64
N ARG A 869 39.98 0.34 -1.44
CA ARG A 869 38.94 -0.66 -1.21
C ARG A 869 39.21 -1.36 0.12
N VAL A 870 38.23 -1.29 1.01
CA VAL A 870 38.27 -2.01 2.29
C VAL A 870 37.96 -3.48 2.02
N GLU A 871 38.84 -4.39 2.45
CA GLU A 871 38.54 -5.82 2.42
C GLU A 871 37.47 -6.17 3.44
N TRP A 872 36.50 -6.97 3.02
CA TRP A 872 35.40 -7.38 3.89
C TRP A 872 35.84 -8.63 4.64
N PRO A 873 35.69 -8.68 5.97
CA PRO A 873 35.90 -9.91 6.73
C PRO A 873 35.12 -11.09 6.14
N ALA A 874 35.70 -12.29 6.21
CA ALA A 874 35.08 -13.47 5.63
C ALA A 874 33.79 -13.88 6.36
N THR A 875 33.67 -13.58 7.65
CA THR A 875 32.51 -13.89 8.48
C THR A 875 32.05 -12.66 9.26
N VAL A 876 30.75 -12.58 9.57
CA VAL A 876 30.20 -11.50 10.41
C VAL A 876 30.82 -11.47 11.81
N LYS A 877 31.31 -12.60 12.32
CA LYS A 877 31.93 -12.68 13.66
C LYS A 877 33.21 -11.87 13.77
N ASP A 878 33.93 -11.72 12.66
CA ASP A 878 35.18 -10.96 12.58
C ASP A 878 34.92 -9.46 12.29
N LEU A 879 33.65 -9.09 12.07
CA LEU A 879 33.26 -7.72 11.76
C LEU A 879 33.17 -6.88 13.05
N THR A 880 34.06 -5.90 13.18
CA THR A 880 34.02 -4.91 14.25
C THR A 880 33.28 -3.64 13.81
N SER A 881 32.81 -2.82 14.76
CA SER A 881 32.22 -1.51 14.44
C SER A 881 33.16 -0.60 13.65
N ALA A 882 34.48 -0.68 13.90
CA ALA A 882 35.48 0.09 13.15
C ALA A 882 35.62 -0.39 11.70
N THR A 883 35.68 -1.70 11.49
CA THR A 883 35.75 -2.28 10.14
C THR A 883 34.47 -2.01 9.36
N LEU A 884 33.30 -2.16 9.99
CA LEU A 884 32.01 -1.85 9.38
C LEU A 884 31.91 -0.36 9.04
N ALA A 885 32.33 0.54 9.92
CA ALA A 885 32.35 1.98 9.65
C ALA A 885 33.24 2.34 8.44
N ALA A 886 34.38 1.66 8.27
CA ALA A 886 35.24 1.83 7.11
C ALA A 886 34.59 1.32 5.81
N ILE A 887 33.96 0.14 5.84
CA ILE A 887 33.22 -0.42 4.69
C ILE A 887 32.09 0.52 4.29
N LEU A 888 31.29 1.00 5.24
CA LEU A 888 30.19 1.93 4.99
C LEU A 888 30.69 3.25 4.42
N GLY A 889 31.76 3.82 4.97
CA GLY A 889 32.39 5.04 4.44
C GLY A 889 32.91 4.88 3.01
N TYR A 890 33.42 3.70 2.65
CA TYR A 890 33.80 3.37 1.27
C TYR A 890 32.58 3.26 0.34
N GLU A 891 31.54 2.52 0.74
CA GLU A 891 30.33 2.33 -0.07
C GLU A 891 29.57 3.66 -0.31
N VAL A 892 29.50 4.54 0.70
CA VAL A 892 28.85 5.85 0.55
C VAL A 892 29.58 6.72 -0.49
N ARG A 893 30.91 6.81 -0.41
CA ARG A 893 31.71 7.56 -1.41
C ARG A 893 31.64 6.95 -2.80
N THR A 894 31.66 5.62 -2.88
CA THR A 894 31.60 4.90 -4.14
C THR A 894 30.26 5.12 -4.85
N ARG A 895 29.14 5.07 -4.13
CA ARG A 895 27.79 5.08 -4.74
C ARG A 895 27.12 6.44 -4.82
N PHE A 896 27.39 7.32 -3.86
CA PHE A 896 26.72 8.62 -3.72
C PHE A 896 27.67 9.80 -3.85
N ARG A 897 28.98 9.55 -4.03
CA ARG A 897 30.02 10.58 -4.25
C ARG A 897 30.07 11.62 -3.13
N HIS A 898 29.83 11.18 -1.89
CA HIS A 898 29.74 12.05 -0.70
C HIS A 898 30.43 11.42 0.52
N THR A 899 30.81 12.26 1.48
CA THR A 899 31.44 11.83 2.75
C THR A 899 30.60 12.31 3.93
N ILE A 900 30.15 11.38 4.75
CA ILE A 900 29.36 11.66 5.96
C ILE A 900 30.31 11.66 7.17
N SER A 901 30.33 12.75 7.93
CA SER A 901 31.24 12.91 9.08
C SER A 901 30.63 12.38 10.38
N VAL A 902 29.41 12.78 10.72
CA VAL A 902 28.68 12.36 11.92
C VAL A 902 27.22 12.23 11.57
N LEU A 903 26.60 11.10 11.91
CA LEU A 903 25.16 10.94 11.70
C LEU A 903 24.37 11.42 12.92
N PRO A 904 23.24 12.11 12.71
CA PRO A 904 22.33 12.47 13.80
C PRO A 904 21.85 11.23 14.58
N ALA A 905 21.71 11.38 15.90
CA ALA A 905 21.30 10.30 16.80
C ALA A 905 19.82 9.90 16.60
N ALA A 906 19.55 9.11 15.57
CA ALA A 906 18.22 8.62 15.20
C ALA A 906 18.22 7.07 15.06
N LYS A 907 18.75 6.37 16.08
CA LYS A 907 18.95 4.91 16.05
C LYS A 907 17.66 4.12 15.75
N GLU A 908 16.51 4.59 16.21
CA GLU A 908 15.20 3.97 15.92
C GLU A 908 14.84 4.07 14.43
N ALA A 909 14.95 5.26 13.84
CA ALA A 909 14.73 5.47 12.40
C ALA A 909 15.75 4.69 11.55
N LEU A 910 17.00 4.61 12.03
CA LEU A 910 18.07 3.86 11.37
C LEU A 910 17.80 2.36 11.37
N LEU A 911 17.37 1.80 12.51
CA LEU A 911 16.97 0.39 12.62
C LEU A 911 15.75 0.10 11.73
N ARG A 912 14.74 0.97 11.75
CA ARG A 912 13.55 0.88 10.91
C ARG A 912 13.92 0.81 9.42
N GLU A 913 14.66 1.80 8.92
CA GLU A 913 15.03 1.86 7.51
C GLU A 913 15.94 0.69 7.11
N ALA A 914 16.87 0.27 7.98
CA ALA A 914 17.68 -0.93 7.76
C ALA A 914 16.82 -2.18 7.63
N ALA A 915 15.85 -2.38 8.53
CA ALA A 915 14.94 -3.52 8.52
C ALA A 915 14.09 -3.55 7.23
N LEU A 916 13.46 -2.43 6.86
CA LEU A 916 12.64 -2.33 5.64
C LEU A 916 13.44 -2.56 4.35
N LYS A 917 14.67 -2.06 4.25
CA LYS A 917 15.51 -2.19 3.04
C LYS A 917 16.19 -3.55 2.91
N THR A 918 16.26 -4.32 3.99
CA THR A 918 16.85 -5.67 4.03
C THR A 918 15.81 -6.79 4.16
N GLY A 919 14.54 -6.44 4.44
CA GLY A 919 13.45 -7.38 4.63
C GLY A 919 13.45 -8.05 6.00
N VAL A 920 14.10 -7.48 7.03
CA VAL A 920 14.15 -8.09 8.36
C VAL A 920 12.89 -7.73 9.14
N GLN A 921 12.17 -8.72 9.67
CA GLN A 921 11.14 -8.51 10.68
C GLN A 921 11.69 -8.78 12.09
N LEU A 922 11.38 -7.87 13.00
CA LEU A 922 11.84 -7.86 14.37
C LEU A 922 10.67 -7.95 15.36
N VAL A 923 10.94 -8.48 16.54
CA VAL A 923 9.97 -8.50 17.64
C VAL A 923 9.71 -7.07 18.13
N ALA A 924 8.43 -6.71 18.23
CA ALA A 924 7.98 -5.46 18.83
C ALA A 924 8.29 -5.47 20.33
N ARG A 925 9.20 -4.59 20.76
CA ARG A 925 9.52 -4.32 22.17
C ARG A 925 10.12 -2.94 22.33
N ALA A 926 10.25 -2.48 23.57
CA ALA A 926 11.05 -1.31 23.89
C ALA A 926 12.54 -1.65 23.73
N TYR A 927 13.13 -1.25 22.60
CA TYR A 927 14.58 -1.30 22.43
C TYR A 927 15.20 -0.25 23.36
N GLY A 928 16.13 -0.66 24.23
CA GLY A 928 16.82 0.24 25.14
C GLY A 928 17.70 1.26 24.41
N PRO A 929 18.39 2.16 25.12
CA PRO A 929 19.17 3.24 24.50
C PRO A 929 20.31 2.75 23.59
N SER A 930 20.79 1.52 23.78
CA SER A 930 21.80 0.89 22.91
C SER A 930 21.23 0.34 21.60
N PHE A 931 19.90 0.18 21.50
CA PHE A 931 19.21 -0.51 20.39
C PHE A 931 19.83 -1.87 20.02
N ALA A 932 20.40 -2.60 21.00
CA ALA A 932 20.96 -3.91 20.75
C ALA A 932 19.89 -4.92 20.30
N VAL A 933 20.19 -5.62 19.21
CA VAL A 933 19.34 -6.64 18.58
C VAL A 933 19.93 -8.01 18.87
N GLU A 934 19.15 -8.86 19.52
CA GLU A 934 19.52 -10.23 19.84
C GLU A 934 18.93 -11.22 18.82
N GLU A 935 19.46 -12.45 18.79
CA GLU A 935 18.93 -13.52 17.93
C GLU A 935 17.43 -13.76 18.12
N ARG A 936 16.95 -13.67 19.38
CA ARG A 936 15.52 -13.81 19.72
C ARG A 936 14.63 -12.71 19.16
N ASP A 937 15.20 -11.57 18.78
CA ASP A 937 14.46 -10.45 18.22
C ASP A 937 14.22 -10.63 16.72
N ILE A 938 14.99 -11.49 16.04
CA ILE A 938 14.81 -11.75 14.61
C ILE A 938 13.65 -12.72 14.43
N VAL A 939 12.60 -12.28 13.72
CA VAL A 939 11.42 -13.09 13.46
C VAL A 939 11.57 -13.87 12.17
N GLN A 940 11.82 -13.16 11.06
CA GLN A 940 12.03 -13.76 9.74
C GLN A 940 12.62 -12.76 8.74
N LEU A 941 12.96 -13.25 7.55
CA LEU A 941 13.31 -12.44 6.39
C LEU A 941 12.16 -12.44 5.37
N VAL A 942 11.59 -11.27 5.16
CA VAL A 942 10.53 -10.99 4.18
C VAL A 942 11.14 -10.80 2.78
N PRO A 943 10.60 -11.46 1.75
CA PRO A 943 10.98 -11.22 0.36
C PRO A 943 10.66 -9.77 -0.06
N LEU A 944 11.64 -9.07 -0.62
CA LEU A 944 11.44 -7.73 -1.16
C LEU A 944 11.12 -7.82 -2.65
N VAL A 945 9.86 -7.56 -3.01
CA VAL A 945 9.34 -7.79 -4.35
C VAL A 945 9.29 -6.51 -5.19
N LYS A 946 9.65 -6.64 -6.47
CA LYS A 946 9.50 -5.59 -7.50
C LYS A 946 8.79 -6.18 -8.72
N ALA A 947 7.59 -5.70 -9.02
CA ALA A 947 6.78 -6.16 -10.14
C ALA A 947 6.08 -5.01 -10.86
N ALA A 948 5.66 -5.18 -12.11
CA ALA A 948 4.92 -4.17 -12.89
C ALA A 948 3.43 -4.15 -12.52
N PHE A 949 3.09 -3.67 -11.32
CA PHE A 949 1.68 -3.53 -10.92
C PHE A 949 0.93 -2.63 -11.90
N TYR A 950 -0.30 -3.05 -12.22
CA TYR A 950 -1.20 -2.37 -13.13
C TYR A 950 -1.47 -0.93 -12.70
N LYS A 951 -1.48 -0.01 -13.67
CA LYS A 951 -1.85 1.38 -13.49
C LYS A 951 -2.85 1.80 -14.56
N ASP A 952 -4.04 2.17 -14.14
CA ASP A 952 -5.10 2.68 -15.00
C ASP A 952 -4.88 4.17 -15.28
N THR A 953 -4.53 4.49 -16.52
CA THR A 953 -4.33 5.88 -16.96
C THR A 953 -5.62 6.69 -16.97
N LEU A 954 -6.78 6.06 -17.21
CA LEU A 954 -8.06 6.76 -17.28
C LEU A 954 -8.50 7.22 -15.90
N CYS A 955 -8.41 6.35 -14.90
CA CYS A 955 -8.71 6.71 -13.50
C CYS A 955 -7.85 7.90 -13.03
N GLN A 956 -6.56 7.91 -13.36
CA GLN A 956 -5.64 9.00 -13.03
C GLN A 956 -6.03 10.31 -13.72
N GLN A 957 -6.36 10.28 -15.03
CA GLN A 957 -6.81 11.47 -15.76
C GLN A 957 -8.08 12.09 -15.16
N HIS A 958 -9.04 11.27 -14.73
CA HIS A 958 -10.25 11.75 -14.06
C HIS A 958 -9.95 12.41 -12.71
N TYR A 959 -9.02 11.85 -11.94
CA TYR A 959 -8.58 12.45 -10.68
C TYR A 959 -7.85 13.79 -10.91
N ASP A 960 -6.96 13.85 -11.90
CA ASP A 960 -6.23 15.08 -12.26
C ASP A 960 -7.18 16.20 -12.72
N LEU A 961 -8.24 15.85 -13.45
CA LEU A 961 -9.30 16.79 -13.80
C LEU A 961 -10.01 17.33 -12.55
N ALA A 962 -10.30 16.46 -11.58
CA ALA A 962 -10.92 16.88 -10.33
C ALA A 962 -10.02 17.82 -9.52
N GLN A 963 -8.71 17.53 -9.45
CA GLN A 963 -7.71 18.43 -8.86
C GLN A 963 -7.67 19.79 -9.56
N THR A 964 -7.79 19.81 -10.89
CA THR A 964 -7.86 21.05 -11.67
C THR A 964 -9.09 21.88 -11.30
N PHE A 965 -10.25 21.25 -11.07
CA PHE A 965 -11.44 21.98 -10.60
C PHE A 965 -11.27 22.53 -9.17
N LEU A 966 -10.61 21.79 -8.28
CA LEU A 966 -10.27 22.30 -6.93
C LEU A 966 -9.36 23.53 -7.01
N GLN A 967 -8.34 23.51 -7.86
CA GLN A 967 -7.45 24.65 -8.08
C GLN A 967 -8.19 25.87 -8.64
N GLN A 968 -9.20 25.65 -9.49
CA GLN A 968 -10.08 26.70 -10.00
C GLN A 968 -11.17 27.13 -9.01
N ASN A 969 -11.19 26.58 -7.79
CA ASN A 969 -12.21 26.80 -6.76
C ASN A 969 -13.65 26.47 -7.22
N LYS A 970 -13.81 25.52 -8.16
CA LYS A 970 -15.12 25.04 -8.66
C LYS A 970 -15.58 23.82 -7.85
N ILE A 971 -15.94 24.05 -6.59
CA ILE A 971 -16.21 23.02 -5.58
C ILE A 971 -17.27 22.00 -6.00
N ALA A 972 -18.40 22.43 -6.59
CA ALA A 972 -19.48 21.52 -6.99
C ALA A 972 -19.06 20.55 -8.11
N ASN A 973 -18.34 21.06 -9.12
CA ASN A 973 -17.81 20.23 -10.22
C ASN A 973 -16.72 19.28 -9.70
N ALA A 974 -15.85 19.78 -8.82
CA ALA A 974 -14.83 18.96 -8.19
C ALA A 974 -15.43 17.81 -7.39
N LEU A 975 -16.49 18.08 -6.60
CA LEU A 975 -17.17 17.06 -5.81
C LEU A 975 -17.76 15.95 -6.69
N ALA A 976 -18.55 16.32 -7.69
CA ALA A 976 -19.17 15.35 -8.61
C ALA A 976 -18.11 14.52 -9.35
N THR A 977 -17.03 15.16 -9.80
CA THR A 977 -15.92 14.48 -10.51
C THR A 977 -15.15 13.55 -9.57
N LEU A 978 -14.92 13.93 -8.31
CA LEU A 978 -14.25 13.09 -7.30
C LEU A 978 -15.10 11.88 -6.91
N GLU A 979 -16.42 12.04 -6.75
CA GLU A 979 -17.32 10.91 -6.44
C GLU A 979 -17.35 9.89 -7.58
N GLN A 980 -17.41 10.36 -8.83
CA GLN A 980 -17.30 9.51 -10.02
C GLN A 980 -15.93 8.83 -10.09
N SER A 981 -14.84 9.59 -9.87
CA SER A 981 -13.49 9.05 -9.85
C SER A 981 -13.34 7.96 -8.79
N LEU A 982 -13.83 8.18 -7.57
CA LEU A 982 -13.80 7.17 -6.51
C LEU A 982 -14.52 5.88 -6.93
N SER A 983 -15.69 5.99 -7.56
CA SER A 983 -16.41 4.82 -8.09
C SER A 983 -15.56 4.05 -9.11
N MET A 984 -14.88 4.75 -10.02
CA MET A 984 -13.99 4.11 -11.01
C MET A 984 -12.79 3.41 -10.33
N PHE A 985 -12.14 4.07 -9.36
CA PHE A 985 -11.03 3.49 -8.61
C PHE A 985 -11.45 2.26 -7.79
N GLU A 986 -12.63 2.29 -7.16
CA GLU A 986 -13.15 1.14 -6.41
C GLU A 986 -13.53 -0.03 -7.34
N GLN A 987 -14.03 0.26 -8.54
CA GLN A 987 -14.31 -0.76 -9.55
C GLN A 987 -13.04 -1.40 -10.13
N THR A 988 -11.98 -0.61 -10.37
CA THR A 988 -10.70 -1.10 -10.91
C THR A 988 -9.81 -1.75 -9.83
N TYR A 989 -9.57 -1.09 -8.70
CA TYR A 989 -8.56 -1.52 -7.73
C TYR A 989 -9.12 -2.03 -6.40
N THR A 990 -10.43 -1.97 -6.18
CA THR A 990 -11.09 -2.18 -4.86
C THR A 990 -10.84 -1.03 -3.86
N GLN A 991 -11.52 -1.10 -2.72
CA GLN A 991 -11.42 -0.10 -1.65
C GLN A 991 -10.02 -0.03 -1.00
N MET A 992 -9.25 -1.13 -1.02
CA MET A 992 -7.96 -1.25 -0.34
C MET A 992 -6.80 -1.18 -1.35
N HIS A 993 -6.61 0.00 -1.94
CA HIS A 993 -5.50 0.27 -2.87
C HIS A 993 -4.95 1.69 -2.68
N PRO A 994 -3.62 1.95 -2.82
CA PRO A 994 -3.05 3.26 -2.51
C PRO A 994 -3.65 4.39 -3.34
N GLU A 995 -3.94 4.14 -4.63
CA GLU A 995 -4.56 5.13 -5.50
C GLU A 995 -6.03 5.42 -5.10
N THR A 996 -6.79 4.41 -4.66
CA THR A 996 -8.16 4.60 -4.15
C THR A 996 -8.17 5.40 -2.84
N LEU A 997 -7.24 5.12 -1.92
CA LEU A 997 -7.13 5.84 -0.64
C LEU A 997 -6.80 7.31 -0.82
N LEU A 998 -5.99 7.65 -1.84
CA LEU A 998 -5.68 9.03 -2.19
C LEU A 998 -6.98 9.80 -2.52
N VAL A 999 -7.81 9.24 -3.41
CA VAL A 999 -9.10 9.86 -3.79
C VAL A 999 -10.05 9.97 -2.59
N GLN A 1000 -10.14 8.91 -1.77
CA GLN A 1000 -10.95 8.92 -0.55
C GLN A 1000 -10.52 10.01 0.44
N GLY A 1001 -9.21 10.22 0.60
CA GLY A 1001 -8.65 11.27 1.46
C GLY A 1001 -8.98 12.67 0.96
N THR A 1002 -8.78 12.94 -0.34
CA THR A 1002 -9.17 14.22 -0.95
C THR A 1002 -10.67 14.49 -0.81
N LEU A 1003 -11.49 13.48 -1.04
CA LEU A 1003 -12.95 13.60 -0.90
C LEU A 1003 -13.37 13.87 0.56
N ALA A 1004 -12.70 13.22 1.53
CA ALA A 1004 -12.94 13.47 2.95
C ALA A 1004 -12.63 14.93 3.35
N GLU A 1005 -11.51 15.47 2.88
CA GLU A 1005 -11.14 16.87 3.09
C GLU A 1005 -12.14 17.82 2.44
N LEU A 1006 -12.59 17.52 1.22
CA LEU A 1006 -13.59 18.33 0.52
C LEU A 1006 -14.93 18.39 1.28
N TYR A 1007 -15.44 17.23 1.71
CA TYR A 1007 -16.65 17.19 2.53
C TYR A 1007 -16.50 17.93 3.85
N HIS A 1008 -15.33 17.84 4.49
CA HIS A 1008 -15.05 18.59 5.71
C HIS A 1008 -15.07 20.11 5.46
N ASN A 1009 -14.50 20.57 4.35
CA ASN A 1009 -14.51 21.99 3.97
C ASN A 1009 -15.94 22.48 3.70
N ILE A 1010 -16.76 21.70 2.98
CA ILE A 1010 -18.18 22.00 2.75
C ILE A 1010 -18.96 22.07 4.07
N PHE A 1011 -18.69 21.17 5.02
CA PHE A 1011 -19.25 21.25 6.36
C PHE A 1011 -18.85 22.54 7.08
N MET A 1012 -17.60 22.98 6.96
CA MET A 1012 -17.13 24.19 7.63
C MET A 1012 -17.91 25.43 7.19
N GLU A 1013 -18.36 25.48 5.94
CA GLU A 1013 -19.19 26.57 5.39
C GLU A 1013 -20.68 26.38 5.70
N ASN A 1014 -21.24 25.20 5.43
CA ASN A 1014 -22.69 24.98 5.44
C ASN A 1014 -23.25 24.45 6.77
N LYS A 1015 -22.38 23.92 7.64
CA LYS A 1015 -22.72 23.29 8.93
C LYS A 1015 -23.71 22.11 8.84
N ASP A 1016 -23.76 21.44 7.69
CA ASP A 1016 -24.58 20.23 7.49
C ASP A 1016 -23.83 18.97 7.93
N GLU A 1017 -24.29 18.39 9.03
CA GLU A 1017 -23.71 17.22 9.70
C GLU A 1017 -23.58 15.98 8.79
N THR A 1018 -24.36 15.87 7.71
CA THR A 1018 -24.26 14.75 6.76
C THR A 1018 -22.88 14.71 6.09
N TYR A 1019 -22.35 15.86 5.69
CA TYR A 1019 -21.01 15.97 5.11
C TYR A 1019 -19.92 15.66 6.14
N LEU A 1020 -20.10 16.10 7.40
CA LEU A 1020 -19.14 15.77 8.45
C LEU A 1020 -19.10 14.27 8.73
N GLN A 1021 -20.26 13.61 8.75
CA GLN A 1021 -20.34 12.16 8.91
C GLN A 1021 -19.62 11.44 7.75
N ARG A 1022 -19.87 11.86 6.51
CA ARG A 1022 -19.22 11.27 5.34
C ARG A 1022 -17.71 11.46 5.32
N ALA A 1023 -17.24 12.67 5.68
CA ALA A 1023 -15.81 12.96 5.83
C ALA A 1023 -15.15 12.04 6.85
N LEU A 1024 -15.77 11.85 8.02
CA LEU A 1024 -15.26 10.96 9.06
C LEU A 1024 -15.23 9.48 8.64
N GLU A 1025 -16.26 9.01 7.94
CA GLU A 1025 -16.30 7.63 7.44
C GLU A 1025 -15.16 7.36 6.47
N LEU A 1026 -14.97 8.22 5.46
CA LEU A 1026 -13.89 8.11 4.50
C LEU A 1026 -12.52 8.23 5.16
N GLN A 1027 -12.32 9.24 6.02
CA GLN A 1027 -11.02 9.48 6.64
C GLN A 1027 -10.57 8.34 7.57
N ARG A 1028 -11.51 7.65 8.23
CA ARG A 1028 -11.16 6.48 9.04
C ARG A 1028 -10.78 5.28 8.16
N VAL A 1029 -11.46 5.07 7.02
CA VAL A 1029 -11.05 4.06 6.03
C VAL A 1029 -9.65 4.39 5.51
N VAL A 1030 -9.34 5.67 5.25
CA VAL A 1030 -8.01 6.11 4.82
C VAL A 1030 -6.94 5.80 5.87
N ALA A 1031 -7.19 6.08 7.16
CA ALA A 1031 -6.25 5.75 8.23
C ALA A 1031 -5.97 4.24 8.34
N ILE A 1032 -7.02 3.42 8.31
CA ILE A 1032 -6.91 1.94 8.28
C ILE A 1032 -6.18 1.49 7.01
N GLY A 1033 -6.53 2.07 5.87
CA GLY A 1033 -5.97 1.75 4.56
C GLY A 1033 -4.45 1.95 4.52
N TYR A 1034 -3.97 3.10 4.96
CA TYR A 1034 -2.53 3.38 4.97
C TYR A 1034 -1.77 2.50 5.97
N GLU A 1035 -2.35 2.14 7.11
CA GLU A 1035 -1.75 1.15 8.01
C GLU A 1035 -1.57 -0.21 7.30
N ARG A 1036 -2.59 -0.66 6.57
CA ARG A 1036 -2.61 -1.98 5.94
C ARG A 1036 -1.76 -2.06 4.67
N LEU A 1037 -1.61 -0.96 3.93
CA LEU A 1037 -0.91 -0.91 2.64
C LEU A 1037 0.51 -0.35 2.74
N SER A 1038 0.73 0.66 3.57
CA SER A 1038 2.04 1.33 3.72
C SER A 1038 2.76 0.97 5.03
N GLY A 1039 2.03 0.44 6.02
CA GLY A 1039 2.56 -0.02 7.31
C GLY A 1039 2.08 0.82 8.49
N LEU A 1040 2.13 0.24 9.69
CA LEU A 1040 1.65 0.87 10.95
C LEU A 1040 2.41 2.14 11.34
N ASP A 1041 3.58 2.35 10.74
CA ASP A 1041 4.46 3.49 11.00
C ASP A 1041 4.71 4.33 9.75
N SER A 1042 3.82 4.24 8.75
CA SER A 1042 3.91 5.05 7.55
C SER A 1042 3.65 6.53 7.85
N HIS A 1043 4.33 7.41 7.12
CA HIS A 1043 4.03 8.84 7.13
C HIS A 1043 2.58 9.11 6.71
N ASP A 1044 2.09 8.42 5.67
CA ASP A 1044 0.71 8.59 5.19
C ASP A 1044 -0.31 8.23 6.28
N ALA A 1045 -0.04 7.19 7.07
CA ALA A 1045 -0.87 6.82 8.21
C ALA A 1045 -0.85 7.90 9.30
N SER A 1046 0.34 8.44 9.62
CA SER A 1046 0.48 9.56 10.56
C SER A 1046 -0.34 10.78 10.12
N THR A 1047 -0.20 11.21 8.88
CA THR A 1047 -0.94 12.34 8.30
C THR A 1047 -2.44 12.07 8.32
N ALA A 1048 -2.87 10.86 7.94
CA ALA A 1048 -4.28 10.47 8.00
C ALA A 1048 -4.87 10.56 9.42
N TYR A 1049 -4.10 10.19 10.45
CA TYR A 1049 -4.51 10.33 11.85
C TYR A 1049 -4.59 11.79 12.31
N VAL A 1050 -3.70 12.67 11.83
CA VAL A 1050 -3.76 14.11 12.14
C VAL A 1050 -4.99 14.75 11.53
N THR A 1051 -5.25 14.48 10.25
CA THR A 1051 -6.45 14.96 9.54
C THR A 1051 -7.72 14.41 10.19
N LEU A 1052 -7.73 13.12 10.55
CA LEU A 1052 -8.84 12.51 11.29
C LEU A 1052 -9.06 13.19 12.65
N ALA A 1053 -7.99 13.46 13.40
CA ALA A 1053 -8.09 14.14 14.69
C ALA A 1053 -8.71 15.54 14.57
N ALA A 1054 -8.36 16.28 13.52
CA ALA A 1054 -8.96 17.59 13.25
C ALA A 1054 -10.47 17.47 12.96
N MET A 1055 -10.88 16.52 12.11
CA MET A 1055 -12.30 16.26 11.81
C MET A 1055 -13.08 15.80 13.05
N GLU A 1056 -12.48 14.94 13.87
CA GLU A 1056 -13.06 14.41 15.11
C GLU A 1056 -13.21 15.49 16.18
N PHE A 1057 -12.25 16.43 16.25
CA PHE A 1057 -12.36 17.61 17.10
C PHE A 1057 -13.53 18.50 16.66
N THR A 1058 -13.71 18.71 15.36
CA THR A 1058 -14.84 19.44 14.80
C THR A 1058 -16.18 18.78 15.13
N ALA A 1059 -16.23 17.44 15.16
CA ALA A 1059 -17.38 16.66 15.63
C ALA A 1059 -17.59 16.69 17.16
N GLY A 1060 -16.77 17.44 17.91
CA GLY A 1060 -16.86 17.57 19.36
C GLY A 1060 -16.23 16.43 20.15
N ARG A 1061 -15.51 15.50 19.50
CA ARG A 1061 -14.85 14.34 20.13
C ARG A 1061 -13.37 14.61 20.45
N ALA A 1062 -13.13 15.61 21.30
CA ALA A 1062 -11.81 16.11 21.69
C ALA A 1062 -10.88 15.03 22.29
N ARG A 1063 -11.35 14.13 23.16
CA ARG A 1063 -10.45 13.11 23.77
C ARG A 1063 -10.03 12.06 22.75
N LEU A 1064 -10.93 11.69 21.84
CA LEU A 1064 -10.63 10.75 20.77
C LEU A 1064 -9.60 11.37 19.81
N ALA A 1065 -9.77 12.65 19.46
CA ALA A 1065 -8.79 13.41 18.68
C ALA A 1065 -7.39 13.42 19.33
N LEU A 1066 -7.29 13.62 20.65
CA LEU A 1066 -6.00 13.55 21.36
C LEU A 1066 -5.34 12.17 21.30
N LYS A 1067 -6.12 11.07 21.30
CA LYS A 1067 -5.57 9.71 21.15
C LYS A 1067 -4.96 9.50 19.77
N TYR A 1068 -5.65 9.95 18.71
CA TYR A 1068 -5.11 9.91 17.35
C TYR A 1068 -3.83 10.72 17.22
N LEU A 1069 -3.80 11.93 17.79
CA LEU A 1069 -2.60 12.79 17.77
C LEU A 1069 -1.43 12.18 18.55
N LYS A 1070 -1.68 11.53 19.71
CA LYS A 1070 -0.64 10.80 20.43
C LYS A 1070 -0.07 9.65 19.59
N HIS A 1071 -0.94 8.91 18.89
CA HIS A 1071 -0.50 7.84 18.01
C HIS A 1071 0.31 8.36 16.81
N ALA A 1072 -0.13 9.44 16.17
CA ALA A 1072 0.62 10.11 15.10
C ALA A 1072 2.00 10.62 15.57
N GLN A 1073 2.11 11.12 16.81
CA GLN A 1073 3.40 11.50 17.40
C GLN A 1073 4.31 10.30 17.64
N LEU A 1074 3.77 9.14 18.08
CA LEU A 1074 4.54 7.90 18.20
C LEU A 1074 5.09 7.43 16.84
N ILE A 1075 4.27 7.50 15.78
CA ILE A 1075 4.71 7.18 14.42
C ILE A 1075 5.82 8.14 13.99
N ASN A 1076 5.60 9.45 14.11
CA ASN A 1076 6.58 10.47 13.72
C ASN A 1076 7.93 10.32 14.44
N ARG A 1077 7.91 9.96 15.73
CA ARG A 1077 9.11 9.65 16.50
C ARG A 1077 9.90 8.48 15.91
N SER A 1078 9.21 7.45 15.43
CA SER A 1078 9.84 6.30 14.77
C SER A 1078 10.43 6.64 13.39
N LEU A 1079 9.88 7.66 12.72
CA LEU A 1079 10.31 8.10 11.38
C LEU A 1079 11.57 8.96 11.39
N PHE A 1080 11.64 9.97 12.26
CA PHE A 1080 12.74 10.96 12.24
C PHE A 1080 13.40 11.19 13.62
N GLY A 1081 13.11 10.36 14.61
CA GLY A 1081 13.76 10.43 15.92
C GLY A 1081 13.37 11.67 16.72
N THR A 1082 14.32 12.27 17.44
CA THR A 1082 14.10 13.48 18.25
C THR A 1082 14.16 14.78 17.45
N ALA A 1083 14.52 14.71 16.16
CA ALA A 1083 14.64 15.90 15.34
C ALA A 1083 13.27 16.59 15.21
N VAL A 1084 13.26 17.92 15.22
CA VAL A 1084 12.03 18.68 15.01
C VAL A 1084 11.78 18.80 13.51
N HIS A 1085 10.86 17.99 12.99
CA HIS A 1085 10.41 18.05 11.61
C HIS A 1085 9.31 19.14 11.43
N PRO A 1086 9.28 19.89 10.31
CA PRO A 1086 8.22 20.87 10.02
C PRO A 1086 6.78 20.35 10.25
N ASP A 1087 6.50 19.13 9.84
CA ASP A 1087 5.19 18.47 10.01
C ASP A 1087 4.73 18.33 11.47
N ALA A 1088 5.66 18.37 12.44
CA ALA A 1088 5.31 18.34 13.86
C ALA A 1088 4.54 19.60 14.30
N ILE A 1089 4.72 20.73 13.59
CA ILE A 1089 4.07 22.02 13.92
C ILE A 1089 2.54 21.92 13.81
N GLN A 1090 2.04 21.30 12.73
CA GLN A 1090 0.60 21.12 12.53
C GLN A 1090 0.00 20.23 13.62
N GLN A 1091 0.74 19.20 14.04
CA GLN A 1091 0.33 18.34 15.13
C GLN A 1091 0.28 19.10 16.47
N TRP A 1092 1.37 19.81 16.81
CA TRP A 1092 1.46 20.56 18.08
C TRP A 1092 0.41 21.66 18.19
N SER A 1093 0.19 22.44 17.13
CA SER A 1093 -0.85 23.47 17.09
C SER A 1093 -2.25 22.87 17.26
N THR A 1094 -2.52 21.72 16.64
CA THR A 1094 -3.81 21.01 16.79
C THR A 1094 -3.99 20.48 18.21
N ILE A 1095 -2.97 19.85 18.80
CA ILE A 1095 -2.99 19.38 20.21
C ILE A 1095 -3.25 20.57 21.14
N ALA A 1096 -2.53 21.68 20.96
CA ALA A 1096 -2.65 22.84 21.82
C ALA A 1096 -4.08 23.42 21.82
N ARG A 1097 -4.67 23.56 20.62
CA ARG A 1097 -6.06 24.02 20.46
C ARG A 1097 -7.06 23.09 21.15
N ILE A 1098 -6.89 21.77 21.03
CA ILE A 1098 -7.77 20.80 21.68
C ILE A 1098 -7.62 20.85 23.21
N GLN A 1099 -6.40 20.95 23.71
CA GLN A 1099 -6.12 21.04 25.16
C GLN A 1099 -6.72 22.30 25.78
N ALA A 1100 -6.62 23.44 25.09
CA ALA A 1100 -7.26 24.69 25.51
C ALA A 1100 -8.79 24.55 25.55
N ARG A 1101 -9.40 23.88 24.57
CA ARG A 1101 -10.85 23.60 24.56
C ARG A 1101 -11.29 22.74 25.74
N LEU A 1102 -10.40 21.89 26.26
CA LEU A 1102 -10.62 21.07 27.46
C LEU A 1102 -10.31 21.82 28.77
N GLY A 1103 -9.93 23.11 28.72
CA GLY A 1103 -9.57 23.92 29.89
C GLY A 1103 -8.17 23.66 30.44
N ARG A 1104 -7.33 22.90 29.73
CA ARG A 1104 -5.93 22.57 30.11
C ARG A 1104 -4.96 23.56 29.48
N PHE A 1105 -5.00 24.80 29.94
CA PHE A 1105 -4.20 25.90 29.39
C PHE A 1105 -2.69 25.69 29.58
N ASP A 1106 -2.28 25.03 30.65
CA ASP A 1106 -0.87 24.67 30.93
C ASP A 1106 -0.28 23.78 29.83
N GLN A 1107 -1.01 22.75 29.40
CA GLN A 1107 -0.60 21.87 28.32
C GLN A 1107 -0.63 22.59 26.96
N SER A 1108 -1.65 23.42 26.73
CA SER A 1108 -1.74 24.24 25.50
C SER A 1108 -0.53 25.17 25.34
N VAL A 1109 -0.16 25.89 26.40
CA VAL A 1109 0.97 26.83 26.40
C VAL A 1109 2.28 26.13 26.09
N ARG A 1110 2.50 24.91 26.59
CA ARG A 1110 3.71 24.13 26.28
C ARG A 1110 3.83 23.83 24.78
N PHE A 1111 2.78 23.32 24.15
CA PHE A 1111 2.81 23.00 22.72
C PHE A 1111 2.94 24.26 21.86
N TRP A 1112 2.28 25.37 22.22
CA TRP A 1112 2.48 26.65 21.52
C TRP A 1112 3.87 27.25 21.73
N THR A 1113 4.52 26.97 22.87
CA THR A 1113 5.92 27.36 23.09
C THR A 1113 6.84 26.59 22.15
N LEU A 1114 6.62 25.28 21.94
CA LEU A 1114 7.38 24.50 20.95
C LEU A 1114 7.20 25.05 19.52
N VAL A 1115 5.97 25.43 19.14
CA VAL A 1115 5.68 26.05 17.83
C VAL A 1115 6.40 27.40 17.70
N LYS A 1116 6.36 28.23 18.75
CA LYS A 1116 7.02 29.54 18.81
C LYS A 1116 8.53 29.39 18.67
N ASP A 1117 9.15 28.51 19.47
CA ASP A 1117 10.59 28.24 19.44
C ASP A 1117 11.03 27.75 18.06
N TYR A 1118 10.25 26.85 17.43
CA TYR A 1118 10.52 26.41 16.06
C TYR A 1118 10.46 27.58 15.07
N HIS A 1119 9.40 28.40 15.07
CA HIS A 1119 9.28 29.54 14.15
C HIS A 1119 10.42 30.55 14.34
N GLU A 1120 10.85 30.83 15.57
CA GLU A 1120 12.00 31.68 15.85
C GLU A 1120 13.29 31.13 15.26
N THR A 1121 13.53 29.82 15.39
CA THR A 1121 14.74 29.20 14.84
C THR A 1121 14.74 29.11 13.32
N GLU A 1122 13.58 28.94 12.70
CA GLU A 1122 13.45 28.65 11.26
C GLU A 1122 13.29 29.91 10.40
N PHE A 1123 12.47 30.86 10.86
CA PHE A 1123 12.15 32.08 10.12
C PHE A 1123 12.78 33.33 10.74
N GLY A 1124 13.10 33.28 12.03
CA GLY A 1124 13.57 34.43 12.80
C GLY A 1124 12.45 35.09 13.62
N PRO A 1125 12.82 35.92 14.62
CA PRO A 1125 11.88 36.50 15.56
C PRO A 1125 10.97 37.57 14.95
N ASN A 1126 11.41 38.23 13.88
CA ASN A 1126 10.70 39.37 13.28
C ASN A 1126 9.77 38.98 12.12
N GLU A 1127 9.56 37.69 11.87
CA GLU A 1127 8.75 37.20 10.74
C GLU A 1127 7.24 37.13 11.06
N SER A 1128 6.40 37.27 10.03
CA SER A 1128 4.93 37.28 10.19
C SER A 1128 4.37 35.95 10.71
N ILE A 1129 4.99 34.84 10.29
CA ILE A 1129 4.63 33.49 10.75
C ILE A 1129 4.98 33.32 12.24
N THR A 1130 6.09 33.90 12.69
CA THR A 1130 6.49 33.93 14.10
C THR A 1130 5.54 34.80 14.93
N ALA A 1131 5.15 35.99 14.42
CA ALA A 1131 4.14 36.84 15.05
C ALA A 1131 2.79 36.13 15.22
N SER A 1132 2.39 35.29 14.25
CA SER A 1132 1.19 34.47 14.36
C SER A 1132 1.26 33.46 15.51
N ALA A 1133 2.43 32.84 15.74
CA ALA A 1133 2.62 31.96 16.89
C ALA A 1133 2.61 32.72 18.22
N TYR A 1134 3.17 33.93 18.26
CA TYR A 1134 3.10 34.82 19.42
C TYR A 1134 1.66 35.21 19.77
N HIS A 1135 0.86 35.60 18.77
CA HIS A 1135 -0.56 35.93 18.92
C HIS A 1135 -1.37 34.73 19.41
N GLN A 1136 -1.14 33.52 18.86
CA GLN A 1136 -1.83 32.34 19.36
C GLN A 1136 -1.41 32.00 20.80
N LEU A 1137 -0.11 32.03 21.09
CA LEU A 1137 0.41 31.77 22.43
C LEU A 1137 -0.13 32.79 23.46
N SER A 1138 -0.26 34.07 23.10
CA SER A 1138 -0.74 35.14 23.98
C SER A 1138 -2.12 34.81 24.56
N HIS A 1139 -3.03 34.32 23.73
CA HIS A 1139 -4.40 33.97 24.11
C HIS A 1139 -4.43 32.89 25.20
N TYR A 1140 -3.57 31.88 25.10
CA TYR A 1140 -3.54 30.79 26.07
C TYR A 1140 -2.74 31.15 27.32
N VAL A 1141 -1.63 31.88 27.17
CA VAL A 1141 -0.81 32.36 28.30
C VAL A 1141 -1.58 33.36 29.15
N PHE A 1142 -2.42 34.22 28.54
CA PHE A 1142 -3.21 35.22 29.27
C PHE A 1142 -4.11 34.60 30.35
N ASN A 1143 -4.60 33.37 30.14
CA ASN A 1143 -5.40 32.63 31.13
C ASN A 1143 -4.59 32.15 32.35
N LEU A 1144 -3.26 32.09 32.26
CA LEU A 1144 -2.35 31.66 33.33
C LEU A 1144 -1.57 32.82 33.94
N ASP A 1145 -1.05 33.70 33.08
CA ASP A 1145 -0.22 34.87 33.40
C ASP A 1145 -0.61 36.03 32.47
N PRO A 1146 -1.58 36.87 32.89
CA PRO A 1146 -2.10 37.96 32.05
C PRO A 1146 -1.02 38.94 31.56
N ALA A 1147 -0.01 39.21 32.40
CA ALA A 1147 1.07 40.14 32.06
C ALA A 1147 1.94 39.58 30.93
N LYS A 1148 2.31 38.29 30.99
CA LYS A 1148 3.06 37.64 29.90
C LYS A 1148 2.22 37.48 28.64
N GLY A 1149 0.93 37.16 28.78
CA GLY A 1149 0.00 37.09 27.65
C GLY A 1149 -0.03 38.41 26.88
N LEU A 1150 -0.22 39.53 27.59
CA LEU A 1150 -0.20 40.86 26.97
C LEU A 1150 1.15 41.18 26.31
N ALA A 1151 2.27 40.84 26.95
CA ALA A 1151 3.60 41.09 26.38
C ALA A 1151 3.82 40.34 25.05
N TYR A 1152 3.33 39.10 24.92
CA TYR A 1152 3.39 38.36 23.65
C TYR A 1152 2.50 38.98 22.57
N GLU A 1153 1.31 39.45 22.95
CA GLU A 1153 0.40 40.13 22.02
C GLU A 1153 0.97 41.45 21.50
N GLU A 1154 1.59 42.25 22.38
CA GLU A 1154 2.27 43.48 21.99
C GLU A 1154 3.46 43.23 21.07
N THR A 1155 4.18 42.12 21.26
CA THR A 1155 5.25 41.69 20.35
C THR A 1155 4.70 41.32 18.98
N ALA A 1156 3.63 40.53 18.91
CA ALA A 1156 2.98 40.18 17.65
C ALA A 1156 2.48 41.42 16.89
N HIS A 1157 1.81 42.34 17.59
CA HIS A 1157 1.34 43.60 17.02
C HIS A 1157 2.50 44.45 16.46
N LYS A 1158 3.60 44.62 17.21
CA LYS A 1158 4.78 45.37 16.73
C LYS A 1158 5.38 44.78 15.46
N ILE A 1159 5.45 43.45 15.36
CA ILE A 1159 6.00 42.77 14.18
C ILE A 1159 5.08 43.01 12.96
N TRP A 1160 3.77 42.82 13.12
CA TRP A 1160 2.82 43.04 12.01
C TRP A 1160 2.75 44.51 11.59
N GLN A 1161 2.76 45.44 12.55
CA GLN A 1161 2.82 46.88 12.28
C GLN A 1161 4.07 47.24 11.47
N ALA A 1162 5.24 46.70 11.84
CA ALA A 1162 6.49 46.96 11.13
C ALA A 1162 6.51 46.38 9.70
N LYS A 1163 5.88 45.21 9.48
CA LYS A 1163 5.88 44.54 8.16
C LYS A 1163 4.78 45.00 7.20
N PHE A 1164 3.56 45.22 7.69
CA PHE A 1164 2.38 45.44 6.86
C PHE A 1164 1.71 46.79 7.10
N GLY A 1165 2.12 47.54 8.12
CA GLY A 1165 1.52 48.83 8.49
C GLY A 1165 0.26 48.70 9.35
N ASP A 1166 -0.30 49.86 9.70
CA ASP A 1166 -1.43 49.99 10.65
C ASP A 1166 -2.78 49.55 10.07
N GLU A 1167 -2.93 49.55 8.74
CA GLU A 1167 -4.17 49.23 8.03
C GLU A 1167 -4.34 47.73 7.73
N ASP A 1168 -3.32 46.90 8.03
CA ASP A 1168 -3.41 45.45 7.82
C ASP A 1168 -4.38 44.81 8.83
N PRO A 1169 -5.30 43.92 8.40
CA PRO A 1169 -6.28 43.28 9.28
C PRO A 1169 -5.66 42.61 10.51
N ARG A 1170 -4.47 41.99 10.37
CA ARG A 1170 -3.78 41.32 11.48
C ARG A 1170 -3.24 42.31 12.50
N THR A 1171 -2.72 43.45 12.04
CA THR A 1171 -2.24 44.53 12.91
C THR A 1171 -3.39 45.13 13.72
N ILE A 1172 -4.53 45.37 13.06
CA ILE A 1172 -5.75 45.89 13.69
C ILE A 1172 -6.30 44.91 14.72
N ASP A 1173 -6.40 43.62 14.36
CA ASP A 1173 -6.89 42.59 15.26
C ASP A 1173 -5.98 42.47 16.48
N ALA A 1174 -4.65 42.42 16.30
CA ALA A 1174 -3.71 42.34 17.40
C ALA A 1174 -3.77 43.56 18.34
N ALA A 1175 -3.95 44.77 17.78
CA ALA A 1175 -4.14 45.99 18.56
C ALA A 1175 -5.40 45.91 19.43
N LYS A 1176 -6.48 45.39 18.86
CA LYS A 1176 -7.76 45.20 19.55
C LYS A 1176 -7.62 44.17 20.68
N TYR A 1177 -7.01 43.02 20.42
CA TYR A 1177 -6.76 42.00 21.46
C TYR A 1177 -5.87 42.55 22.57
N ALA A 1178 -4.80 43.29 22.24
CA ALA A 1178 -3.95 43.93 23.25
C ALA A 1178 -4.73 44.95 24.12
N ALA A 1179 -5.63 45.74 23.51
CA ALA A 1179 -6.48 46.69 24.23
C ALA A 1179 -7.48 45.97 25.17
N ASP A 1180 -8.11 44.90 24.68
CA ASP A 1180 -9.05 44.09 25.45
C ASP A 1180 -8.34 43.38 26.63
N MET A 1181 -7.14 42.84 26.40
CA MET A 1181 -6.30 42.25 27.45
C MET A 1181 -5.91 43.29 28.52
N LYS A 1182 -5.51 44.51 28.12
CA LYS A 1182 -5.20 45.61 29.06
C LYS A 1182 -6.40 45.98 29.91
N ARG A 1183 -7.58 46.08 29.30
CA ARG A 1183 -8.83 46.35 30.00
C ARG A 1183 -9.13 45.26 31.03
N HIS A 1184 -9.03 43.98 30.64
CA HIS A 1184 -9.30 42.87 31.54
C HIS A 1184 -8.30 42.79 32.70
N ILE A 1185 -7.01 43.09 32.47
CA ILE A 1185 -6.01 43.21 33.56
C ILE A 1185 -6.38 44.34 34.53
N ALA A 1186 -6.80 45.50 34.01
CA ALA A 1186 -7.21 46.62 34.85
C ALA A 1186 -8.47 46.29 35.68
N GLU A 1187 -9.46 45.63 35.07
CA GLU A 1187 -10.66 45.15 35.76
C GLU A 1187 -10.30 44.15 36.88
N GLN A 1188 -9.41 43.18 36.62
CA GLN A 1188 -8.96 42.24 37.66
C GLN A 1188 -8.19 42.91 38.80
N ALA A 1189 -7.32 43.87 38.49
CA ALA A 1189 -6.61 44.65 39.51
C ALA A 1189 -7.58 45.45 40.39
N GLN A 1190 -8.62 46.02 39.77
CA GLN A 1190 -9.69 46.74 40.46
C GLN A 1190 -10.50 45.81 41.36
N ILE A 1191 -10.89 44.62 40.87
CA ILE A 1191 -11.55 43.57 41.67
C ILE A 1191 -10.69 43.15 42.86
N ALA A 1192 -9.39 42.90 42.65
CA ALA A 1192 -8.48 42.52 43.72
C ALA A 1192 -8.35 43.61 44.79
N GLN A 1193 -8.34 44.89 44.39
CA GLN A 1193 -8.33 46.02 45.30
C GLN A 1193 -9.65 46.11 46.11
N ILE A 1194 -10.80 45.97 45.45
CA ILE A 1194 -12.13 45.90 46.08
C ILE A 1194 -12.18 44.77 47.11
N LEU A 1195 -11.72 43.56 46.75
CA LEU A 1195 -11.62 42.40 47.66
C LEU A 1195 -10.70 42.67 48.85
N ALA A 1196 -9.56 43.31 48.65
CA ALA A 1196 -8.64 43.65 49.72
C ALA A 1196 -9.26 44.64 50.71
N VAL A 1197 -9.96 45.67 50.21
CA VAL A 1197 -10.68 46.62 51.06
C VAL A 1197 -11.86 45.96 51.78
N ALA A 1198 -12.65 45.13 51.08
CA ALA A 1198 -13.75 44.38 51.68
C ALA A 1198 -13.23 43.44 52.79
N ARG A 1199 -12.07 42.79 52.60
CA ARG A 1199 -11.42 41.94 53.62
C ARG A 1199 -10.95 42.73 54.83
N ALA A 1200 -10.39 43.93 54.60
CA ALA A 1200 -9.99 44.81 55.69
C ALA A 1200 -11.20 45.37 56.48
N GLN A 1201 -12.35 45.57 55.81
CA GLN A 1201 -13.58 46.09 56.40
C GLN A 1201 -14.54 45.00 56.95
N GLY A 1202 -14.29 43.72 56.64
CA GLY A 1202 -15.13 42.60 57.06
C GLY A 1202 -16.46 42.47 56.31
N ASP A 1203 -16.59 43.05 55.11
CA ASP A 1203 -17.85 43.07 54.36
C ASP A 1203 -18.07 41.79 53.53
N LEU A 1204 -18.62 40.77 54.19
CA LEU A 1204 -18.93 39.45 53.62
C LEU A 1204 -19.86 39.50 52.40
N LYS A 1205 -20.70 40.54 52.25
CA LYS A 1205 -21.62 40.63 51.12
C LYS A 1205 -20.89 40.97 49.83
N VAL A 1206 -19.96 41.91 49.88
CA VAL A 1206 -19.13 42.28 48.73
C VAL A 1206 -18.26 41.09 48.30
N MET A 1207 -17.73 40.33 49.26
CA MET A 1207 -16.98 39.10 48.96
C MET A 1207 -17.86 38.05 48.27
N ASP A 1208 -19.05 37.75 48.79
CA ASP A 1208 -20.00 36.80 48.19
C ASP A 1208 -20.46 37.23 46.78
N GLU A 1209 -20.62 38.53 46.55
CA GLU A 1209 -21.02 39.08 45.24
C GLU A 1209 -19.89 38.91 44.20
N ILE A 1210 -18.64 39.13 44.61
CA ILE A 1210 -17.45 39.01 43.76
C ILE A 1210 -17.15 37.53 43.46
N ASP A 1211 -17.22 36.65 44.47
CA ASP A 1211 -17.06 35.21 44.29
C ASP A 1211 -18.09 34.64 43.32
N ARG A 1212 -19.32 35.18 43.30
CA ARG A 1212 -20.34 34.80 42.30
C ARG A 1212 -19.97 35.24 40.88
N THR A 1213 -19.44 36.44 40.70
CA THR A 1213 -18.96 36.90 39.39
C THR A 1213 -17.75 36.10 38.90
N GLU A 1214 -16.81 35.74 39.78
CA GLU A 1214 -15.65 34.91 39.43
C GLU A 1214 -16.05 33.46 39.12
N ALA A 1215 -17.07 32.92 39.80
CA ALA A 1215 -17.61 31.58 39.53
C ALA A 1215 -18.45 31.48 38.24
N GLY A 1216 -18.53 32.54 37.42
CA GLY A 1216 -19.30 32.57 36.17
C GLY A 1216 -20.81 32.61 36.37
N THR A 1217 -21.28 32.80 37.61
CA THR A 1217 -22.68 33.13 37.87
C THR A 1217 -22.89 34.63 37.67
N LYS A 1218 -24.03 35.05 37.11
CA LYS A 1218 -24.34 36.49 37.00
C LYS A 1218 -24.42 37.09 38.41
N GLY A 1219 -23.38 37.81 38.82
CA GLY A 1219 -23.45 38.68 39.99
C GLY A 1219 -24.49 39.77 39.75
N ASP A 1220 -25.17 40.20 40.82
CA ASP A 1220 -26.29 41.12 40.71
C ASP A 1220 -25.82 42.59 40.50
N PHE A 1221 -24.52 42.88 40.64
CA PHE A 1221 -23.95 44.23 40.53
C PHE A 1221 -22.71 44.32 39.61
N PRO A 1222 -22.63 45.34 38.75
CA PRO A 1222 -21.40 45.71 38.04
C PRO A 1222 -20.27 46.13 39.00
N ILE A 1223 -19.01 45.93 38.59
CA ILE A 1223 -17.81 46.28 39.37
C ILE A 1223 -17.82 47.76 39.78
N GLU A 1224 -18.27 48.65 38.90
CA GLU A 1224 -18.39 50.09 39.16
C GLU A 1224 -19.33 50.41 40.34
N ASP A 1225 -20.42 49.65 40.50
CA ASP A 1225 -21.37 49.82 41.60
C ASP A 1225 -20.80 49.26 42.93
N LEU A 1226 -19.96 48.23 42.87
CA LEU A 1226 -19.24 47.70 44.04
C LEU A 1226 -18.17 48.70 44.53
N VAL A 1227 -17.47 49.37 43.62
CA VAL A 1227 -16.52 50.45 43.95
C VAL A 1227 -17.23 51.62 44.62
N ALA A 1228 -18.33 52.08 44.05
CA ALA A 1228 -19.14 53.16 44.63
C ALA A 1228 -19.68 52.78 46.03
N TYR A 1229 -19.97 51.50 46.27
CA TYR A 1229 -20.37 51.01 47.59
C TYR A 1229 -19.24 51.05 48.62
N ILE A 1230 -18.05 50.54 48.26
CA ILE A 1230 -16.88 50.55 49.16
C ILE A 1230 -16.44 51.97 49.52
N ASN A 1231 -16.56 52.92 48.58
CA ASN A 1231 -16.23 54.32 48.82
C ASN A 1231 -17.30 55.08 49.63
N GLY A 1232 -18.40 54.42 50.01
CA GLY A 1232 -19.52 55.04 50.74
C GLY A 1232 -20.39 55.97 49.90
N GLU A 1233 -20.23 55.93 48.57
CA GLU A 1233 -20.94 56.79 47.61
C GLU A 1233 -22.32 56.23 47.22
N LYS A 1234 -22.52 54.92 47.37
CA LYS A 1234 -23.79 54.20 47.18
C LYS A 1234 -23.99 53.14 48.27
N ALA A 1235 -25.25 52.81 48.59
CA ALA A 1235 -25.56 51.65 49.42
C ALA A 1235 -25.89 50.42 48.54
N LEU A 1236 -25.44 49.21 48.94
CA LEU A 1236 -25.82 47.94 48.33
C LEU A 1236 -27.32 47.68 48.59
N GLY A 1237 -28.17 48.25 47.74
CA GLY A 1237 -29.62 48.08 47.81
C GLY A 1237 -30.05 46.74 47.21
N LYS A 1238 -31.06 46.08 47.79
CA LYS A 1238 -31.63 44.82 47.28
C LYS A 1238 -31.97 44.91 45.78
N GLY A 1239 -31.25 44.17 44.94
CA GLY A 1239 -31.47 44.10 43.50
C GLY A 1239 -32.93 43.74 43.15
N LYS A 1240 -33.54 44.47 42.22
CA LYS A 1240 -34.86 44.14 41.66
C LYS A 1240 -34.75 42.80 40.92
N LYS A 1241 -35.46 41.77 41.42
CA LYS A 1241 -35.73 40.51 40.69
C LYS A 1241 -36.23 40.82 39.27
N ARG A 1242 -35.37 40.71 38.26
CA ARG A 1242 -35.81 40.61 36.87
C ARG A 1242 -36.45 39.23 36.69
N GLY A 1243 -37.76 39.21 36.47
CA GLY A 1243 -38.52 37.98 36.23
C GLY A 1243 -37.95 37.19 35.06
N LYS A 1244 -37.68 35.90 35.29
CA LYS A 1244 -37.46 34.90 34.25
C LYS A 1244 -38.67 34.89 33.32
N LYS A 1245 -38.56 35.45 32.11
CA LYS A 1245 -39.37 34.98 30.98
C LYS A 1245 -38.66 33.75 30.42
N ALA A 1246 -39.34 32.61 30.53
CA ALA A 1246 -38.99 31.39 29.83
C ALA A 1246 -39.14 31.62 28.32
N ALA A 1247 -38.06 31.44 27.58
CA ALA A 1247 -38.04 31.00 26.19
C ALA A 1247 -37.11 29.78 26.21
N GLY A 1248 -37.52 28.57 25.82
CA GLY A 1248 -38.32 28.25 24.65
C GLY A 1248 -37.37 27.48 23.73
N LYS A 1249 -37.58 26.16 23.65
CA LYS A 1249 -36.87 25.19 22.80
C LYS A 1249 -36.25 25.81 21.53
N ARG A 1250 -34.95 25.62 21.35
CA ARG A 1250 -34.35 24.87 20.23
C ARG A 1250 -32.91 24.54 20.55
#